data_AF-A0AAD9SUV7-F1
#
_entry.id   AF-A0AAD9SUV7-F1
#
_cell.length_a   1.000
_cell.length_b   1.000
_cell.length_c   1.000
_cell.angle_alpha   90.00
_cell.angle_beta   90.00
_cell.angle_gamma   90.00
#
_symmetry.space_group_name_H-M   'P 1'
#
loop_
_entity.id
_entity.type
_entity.pdbx_description
1 polymer ?
#
loop_
_entity_poly.entity_id
_entity_poly.type
_entity_poly.pdbx_seq_one_letter_code
_entity_poly.pdbx_strand_id
1 'polypeptide(L)'
;MSTEANSRVDGDGDGDGQTAGDRGGIKMGRRSAQSWGWEEAIRGPSHIGRAGRSNARVPLQPLESASRAWHRYLGLNPHLGLSSIQSRFHHHPTGVALMSLASEDKPTRHDEMENHDKLEDGTAWTHAHTASTIKNTRNLAFIMTMLGFSIAFVVAEVIPLFLITLFTVIAYDLGAGEQAIWLIVAQYIAVGATVPFVGPLVDLLGRKITTLVSLLLTVVAMILLGATPNIAGAMAAMAISGVAIGIQLLTSIAAVTELVPISQRGLTIGYIVLGFMPFAPASLYGQLLAEASWRYVPVVIGVLALVGFVVLGIWYRPPPRINGLGLSKGDRLRRIDFAGASLAIAGVTLFLVGLNWGNQPYPWSSAHVVACLTIGLGLLVLFVVYEKFGATYPLFPGALVQHRRLFFVISFLCLTSGVNFIPVVVFWTIQVYTVYGASFRDAGIYLLPIGFCIAGGAILSAALMTAFKQGIHWILLFFCVMQTAGLGSMAAIDPDDINTAWAPLVIGLLGVGGVLLPSQVVFSIISPDELIGTSIALSIVIRSLGQVIGVSMFYNLFHKHIQDLATTNLKIFSLPAIVNGFDPGPDPVGHTTELITTLTAGPFAAYAHRFNITDPAHIAAIQQAGHNLYKGAFPELYLVSIAFGGAAIISCFFLAGISQFINDNVAVHL
;
A
#
# COMPACT_ATOMS: atom_id res chain seq x y z
N MET A 1 -34.81 -45.69 -28.90
CA MET A 1 -35.04 -46.68 -29.96
C MET A 1 -34.05 -46.37 -31.09
N SER A 2 -33.13 -47.31 -31.33
CA SER A 2 -32.55 -47.72 -32.65
C SER A 2 -32.78 -46.77 -33.84
N THR A 3 -31.82 -46.41 -34.69
CA THR A 3 -30.67 -47.17 -35.24
C THR A 3 -29.84 -46.21 -36.13
N GLU A 4 -28.51 -46.38 -36.14
CA GLU A 4 -27.58 -46.53 -37.31
C GLU A 4 -27.90 -45.86 -38.67
N ALA A 5 -26.97 -45.54 -39.57
CA ALA A 5 -25.51 -45.48 -39.71
C ALA A 5 -25.30 -44.95 -41.16
N ASN A 6 -24.48 -43.92 -41.41
CA ASN A 6 -23.08 -44.01 -41.86
C ASN A 6 -22.87 -44.03 -43.40
N SER A 7 -21.69 -43.50 -43.78
CA SER A 7 -20.90 -43.71 -45.02
C SER A 7 -21.22 -42.82 -46.23
N ARG A 8 -20.29 -42.35 -47.07
CA ARG A 8 -18.82 -42.12 -47.07
C ARG A 8 -18.46 -41.68 -48.53
N VAL A 9 -17.39 -40.90 -48.68
CA VAL A 9 -16.35 -40.97 -49.74
C VAL A 9 -16.57 -40.31 -51.12
N ASP A 10 -15.73 -39.29 -51.34
CA ASP A 10 -14.82 -38.93 -52.46
C ASP A 10 -15.24 -38.93 -53.93
N GLY A 11 -14.75 -37.89 -54.64
CA GLY A 11 -14.64 -37.81 -56.09
C GLY A 11 -14.10 -36.46 -56.59
N ASP A 12 -12.87 -36.48 -57.09
CA ASP A 12 -12.03 -35.40 -57.68
C ASP A 12 -12.61 -34.60 -58.86
N GLY A 13 -12.00 -33.45 -59.17
CA GLY A 13 -11.74 -33.05 -60.58
C GLY A 13 -11.74 -31.55 -60.95
N ASP A 14 -10.55 -31.07 -61.36
CA ASP A 14 -10.23 -29.99 -62.34
C ASP A 14 -10.46 -28.50 -61.99
N GLY A 15 -9.61 -27.52 -62.33
CA GLY A 15 -8.36 -27.46 -63.10
C GLY A 15 -7.98 -26.00 -63.47
N ASP A 16 -6.69 -25.69 -63.41
CA ASP A 16 -5.84 -24.71 -64.14
C ASP A 16 -6.11 -23.18 -64.29
N GLY A 17 -5.01 -22.41 -64.15
CA GLY A 17 -4.86 -21.04 -64.70
C GLY A 17 -3.66 -20.22 -64.16
N GLN A 18 -2.51 -20.30 -64.83
CA GLN A 18 -1.23 -19.58 -64.56
C GLN A 18 -1.25 -18.05 -64.84
N THR A 19 -0.34 -17.29 -64.21
CA THR A 19 0.67 -16.43 -64.88
C THR A 19 1.66 -15.78 -63.90
N ALA A 20 2.89 -15.54 -64.38
CA ALA A 20 4.12 -15.22 -63.64
C ALA A 20 4.66 -13.79 -63.91
N GLY A 21 5.66 -13.35 -63.13
CA GLY A 21 6.58 -12.23 -63.44
C GLY A 21 6.96 -11.38 -62.21
N ASP A 22 7.97 -11.70 -61.39
CA ASP A 22 9.44 -11.56 -61.55
C ASP A 22 10.02 -10.25 -60.96
N ARG A 23 10.99 -10.38 -60.04
CA ARG A 23 12.12 -9.44 -59.75
C ARG A 23 13.03 -9.94 -58.62
N GLY A 24 14.16 -10.53 -59.03
CA GLY A 24 15.53 -10.15 -58.62
C GLY A 24 15.96 -10.24 -57.15
N GLY A 25 16.73 -11.28 -56.82
CA GLY A 25 17.55 -11.36 -55.61
C GLY A 25 19.03 -11.04 -55.83
N ILE A 26 19.76 -10.77 -54.74
CA ILE A 26 21.21 -10.96 -54.61
C ILE A 26 21.49 -11.72 -53.29
N LYS A 27 22.36 -12.73 -53.40
CA LYS A 27 22.74 -13.78 -52.43
C LYS A 27 23.81 -13.36 -51.42
N MET A 28 23.83 -14.04 -50.26
CA MET A 28 24.93 -14.85 -49.66
C MET A 28 24.54 -15.14 -48.20
N GLY A 29 24.71 -16.29 -47.55
CA GLY A 29 25.36 -17.57 -47.83
C GLY A 29 25.05 -18.54 -46.65
N ARG A 30 25.10 -19.85 -46.91
CA ARG A 30 24.74 -20.96 -46.00
C ARG A 30 25.54 -21.00 -44.69
N ARG A 31 24.88 -21.39 -43.59
CA ARG A 31 25.30 -22.48 -42.69
C ARG A 31 24.12 -23.01 -41.85
N SER A 32 24.15 -24.32 -41.63
CA SER A 32 23.08 -25.25 -41.25
C SER A 32 22.63 -25.20 -39.79
N ALA A 33 21.35 -25.52 -39.60
CA ALA A 33 20.65 -25.69 -38.33
C ALA A 33 21.07 -26.96 -37.55
N GLN A 34 21.03 -26.89 -36.21
CA GLN A 34 20.93 -28.03 -35.31
C GLN A 34 19.96 -27.70 -34.17
N SER A 35 18.90 -28.50 -34.09
CA SER A 35 17.90 -28.60 -33.02
C SER A 35 18.48 -29.29 -31.79
N TRP A 36 18.16 -28.80 -30.57
CA TRP A 36 18.56 -29.44 -29.31
C TRP A 36 17.32 -29.94 -28.55
N GLY A 37 17.30 -31.25 -28.28
CA GLY A 37 16.27 -31.98 -27.52
C GLY A 37 16.64 -32.17 -26.05
N TRP A 38 15.62 -32.40 -25.22
CA TRP A 38 15.61 -32.23 -23.75
C TRP A 38 15.60 -33.55 -22.94
N GLU A 39 16.37 -34.60 -23.31
CA GLU A 39 16.16 -35.94 -22.70
C GLU A 39 17.34 -36.64 -21.98
N GLU A 40 18.44 -35.99 -21.60
CA GLU A 40 19.59 -36.71 -20.99
C GLU A 40 20.07 -36.23 -19.60
N ALA A 41 19.22 -35.61 -18.78
CA ALA A 41 19.60 -35.24 -17.40
C ALA A 41 19.10 -36.23 -16.31
N ILE A 42 18.53 -37.38 -16.69
CA ILE A 42 18.00 -38.38 -15.75
C ILE A 42 18.67 -39.73 -16.02
N ARG A 43 19.83 -39.98 -15.41
CA ARG A 43 20.29 -41.28 -14.87
C ARG A 43 21.75 -41.19 -14.39
N GLY A 44 21.95 -41.35 -13.08
CA GLY A 44 23.23 -41.76 -12.47
C GLY A 44 22.96 -42.87 -11.45
N PRO A 45 23.83 -43.88 -11.28
CA PRO A 45 23.45 -45.18 -10.74
C PRO A 45 23.66 -45.33 -9.23
N SER A 46 22.87 -46.24 -8.68
CA SER A 46 22.80 -46.76 -7.32
C SER A 46 24.01 -47.59 -6.87
N HIS A 47 24.47 -47.41 -5.63
CA HIS A 47 24.97 -48.51 -4.78
C HIS A 47 24.67 -48.25 -3.30
N ILE A 48 24.40 -49.36 -2.60
CA ILE A 48 23.77 -49.55 -1.29
C ILE A 48 24.83 -49.69 -0.18
N GLY A 49 24.54 -49.24 1.07
CA GLY A 49 25.12 -49.89 2.26
C GLY A 49 25.32 -49.05 3.54
N ARG A 50 24.33 -49.12 4.45
CA ARG A 50 24.36 -49.00 5.94
C ARG A 50 25.60 -48.45 6.68
N ALA A 51 25.39 -47.44 7.55
CA ALA A 51 25.42 -47.57 9.03
C ALA A 51 25.85 -46.27 9.76
N GLY A 52 25.15 -45.94 10.87
CA GLY A 52 25.80 -45.45 12.10
C GLY A 52 25.95 -43.94 12.32
N ARG A 53 25.27 -43.43 13.35
CA ARG A 53 25.46 -42.12 14.00
C ARG A 53 26.93 -41.84 14.37
N SER A 54 27.42 -40.62 14.12
CA SER A 54 28.18 -39.83 15.11
C SER A 54 28.42 -38.38 14.67
N ASN A 55 28.41 -37.48 15.65
CA ASN A 55 28.77 -36.07 15.55
C ASN A 55 30.23 -35.89 15.11
N ALA A 56 30.49 -35.09 14.08
CA ALA A 56 31.79 -34.45 13.89
C ALA A 56 31.66 -33.15 13.06
N ARG A 57 32.17 -32.05 13.63
CA ARG A 57 32.32 -30.75 12.98
C ARG A 57 33.30 -30.86 11.81
N VAL A 58 32.94 -30.34 10.64
CA VAL A 58 33.86 -30.16 9.51
C VAL A 58 34.36 -28.71 9.50
N PRO A 59 35.68 -28.44 9.49
CA PRO A 59 36.21 -27.09 9.38
C PRO A 59 36.19 -26.59 7.91
N LEU A 60 35.81 -25.32 7.74
CA LEU A 60 35.85 -24.59 6.48
C LEU A 60 37.29 -24.47 5.95
N GLN A 61 37.55 -24.93 4.72
CA GLN A 61 38.73 -24.52 3.94
C GLN A 61 38.41 -23.26 3.12
N PRO A 62 39.35 -22.31 2.93
CA PRO A 62 39.07 -21.04 2.27
C PRO A 62 39.00 -21.15 0.74
N LEU A 63 38.07 -20.39 0.17
CA LEU A 63 37.76 -20.16 -1.25
C LEU A 63 38.90 -19.47 -2.06
N GLU A 64 40.16 -19.84 -1.86
CA GLU A 64 41.31 -19.27 -2.61
C GLU A 64 41.63 -20.02 -3.92
N SER A 65 40.84 -21.04 -4.27
CA SER A 65 41.00 -21.81 -5.52
C SER A 65 40.07 -21.35 -6.65
N ALA A 66 39.02 -20.58 -6.35
CA ALA A 66 38.09 -20.07 -7.37
C ALA A 66 38.56 -18.75 -8.01
N SER A 67 39.30 -17.90 -7.29
CA SER A 67 39.83 -16.62 -7.82
C SER A 67 40.97 -16.83 -8.82
N ARG A 68 41.74 -17.93 -8.69
CA ARG A 68 42.87 -18.24 -9.58
C ARG A 68 42.45 -18.76 -10.95
N ALA A 69 41.22 -19.26 -11.10
CA ALA A 69 40.65 -19.62 -12.40
C ALA A 69 40.18 -18.39 -13.20
N TRP A 70 39.74 -17.33 -12.50
CA TRP A 70 39.25 -16.09 -13.11
C TRP A 70 40.37 -15.22 -13.73
N HIS A 71 41.56 -15.20 -13.11
CA HIS A 71 42.68 -14.37 -13.61
C HIS A 71 43.34 -14.89 -14.89
N ARG A 72 43.09 -16.13 -15.33
CA ARG A 72 43.58 -16.64 -16.63
C ARG A 72 42.73 -16.24 -17.83
N TYR A 73 41.52 -15.70 -17.62
CA TYR A 73 40.61 -15.34 -18.71
C TYR A 73 40.77 -13.90 -19.21
N LEU A 74 41.49 -13.04 -18.48
CA LEU A 74 41.54 -11.59 -18.75
C LEU A 74 42.87 -11.05 -19.29
N GLY A 75 43.86 -11.91 -19.60
CA GLY A 75 45.00 -11.53 -20.45
C GLY A 75 45.80 -10.29 -20.01
N LEU A 76 45.91 -9.99 -18.72
CA LEU A 76 46.71 -8.89 -18.20
C LEU A 76 48.05 -9.41 -17.64
N ASN A 77 49.13 -8.83 -18.15
CA ASN A 77 50.51 -9.27 -17.93
C ASN A 77 51.00 -8.91 -16.50
N PRO A 78 51.61 -9.83 -15.72
CA PRO A 78 51.96 -9.59 -14.33
C PRO A 78 53.46 -9.31 -14.15
N HIS A 79 53.90 -8.07 -14.30
CA HIS A 79 55.23 -7.64 -13.82
C HIS A 79 55.23 -6.15 -13.49
N LEU A 80 55.10 -5.82 -12.20
CA LEU A 80 55.77 -4.71 -11.52
C LEU A 80 55.47 -4.86 -10.02
N GLY A 81 56.48 -5.30 -9.28
CA GLY A 81 56.38 -5.63 -7.87
C GLY A 81 56.70 -4.47 -6.94
N LEU A 82 56.29 -4.72 -5.69
CA LEU A 82 56.91 -4.30 -4.43
C LEU A 82 56.79 -2.84 -3.97
N SER A 83 56.21 -2.73 -2.77
CA SER A 83 56.65 -1.88 -1.67
C SER A 83 56.88 -0.40 -1.97
N SER A 84 55.88 0.42 -1.65
CA SER A 84 56.07 1.74 -1.01
C SER A 84 54.71 2.42 -0.86
N ILE A 85 54.64 3.38 0.07
CA ILE A 85 53.52 4.30 0.35
C ILE A 85 52.63 3.85 1.54
N GLN A 86 53.28 3.53 2.66
CA GLN A 86 53.04 4.28 3.89
C GLN A 86 53.98 5.50 3.90
N SER A 87 53.55 6.61 4.51
CA SER A 87 54.25 7.90 4.69
C SER A 87 54.11 8.97 3.58
N ARG A 88 53.02 9.75 3.68
CA ARG A 88 52.97 11.21 3.45
C ARG A 88 52.04 11.70 4.56
N PHE A 89 52.44 12.51 5.52
CA PHE A 89 52.88 13.89 5.36
C PHE A 89 53.67 14.32 6.60
N HIS A 90 54.87 14.88 6.42
CA HIS A 90 55.41 15.95 7.27
C HIS A 90 56.50 16.72 6.49
N HIS A 91 56.32 18.04 6.40
CA HIS A 91 57.30 19.11 6.71
C HIS A 91 57.21 20.34 5.79
N HIS A 92 57.12 21.51 6.43
CA HIS A 92 58.06 22.64 6.29
C HIS A 92 57.91 23.62 7.50
N PRO A 93 58.87 24.55 7.76
CA PRO A 93 59.56 24.65 9.06
C PRO A 93 59.64 26.10 9.62
N THR A 94 60.62 26.34 10.53
CA THR A 94 61.11 27.60 11.19
C THR A 94 60.50 27.87 12.58
N GLY A 95 61.20 28.27 13.64
CA GLY A 95 62.61 28.59 13.99
C GLY A 95 62.58 29.24 15.41
N VAL A 96 63.47 28.91 16.37
CA VAL A 96 64.64 29.72 16.84
C VAL A 96 64.66 29.87 18.39
N ALA A 97 65.87 29.72 18.98
CA ALA A 97 66.45 30.27 20.25
C ALA A 97 65.97 29.78 21.66
N LEU A 98 66.82 29.08 22.44
CA LEU A 98 67.82 29.52 23.47
C LEU A 98 67.20 29.73 24.88
N MET A 99 67.47 28.87 25.89
CA MET A 99 68.63 28.82 26.82
C MET A 99 68.53 29.82 28.00
N SER A 100 68.44 29.34 29.25
CA SER A 100 69.18 29.84 30.44
C SER A 100 68.77 29.11 31.74
N LEU A 101 69.71 29.05 32.68
CA LEU A 101 69.85 28.24 33.91
C LEU A 101 69.41 28.95 35.21
N ALA A 102 69.45 28.16 36.31
CA ALA A 102 69.61 28.49 37.75
C ALA A 102 68.32 28.34 38.59
N SER A 103 68.13 27.27 39.39
CA SER A 103 68.74 26.89 40.70
C SER A 103 68.26 27.72 41.89
N GLU A 104 67.44 27.13 42.78
CA GLU A 104 67.61 27.23 44.25
C GLU A 104 66.72 26.23 45.01
N ASP A 105 67.12 26.01 46.27
CA ASP A 105 67.03 24.80 47.10
C ASP A 105 65.71 24.57 47.86
N LYS A 106 65.49 23.32 48.30
CA LYS A 106 64.29 22.80 49.02
C LYS A 106 64.15 23.31 50.47
N PRO A 107 62.97 23.10 51.10
CA PRO A 107 62.98 22.04 52.12
C PRO A 107 61.82 21.04 51.97
N THR A 108 62.17 19.78 52.21
CA THR A 108 61.28 18.63 52.34
C THR A 108 60.23 18.83 53.43
N ARG A 109 58.96 18.56 53.11
CA ARG A 109 57.94 18.28 54.13
C ARG A 109 57.12 17.07 53.70
N HIS A 110 57.28 16.02 54.48
CA HIS A 110 56.82 14.66 54.22
C HIS A 110 55.33 14.45 54.53
N ASP A 111 54.50 15.50 54.40
CA ASP A 111 53.11 15.51 54.92
C ASP A 111 52.05 15.95 53.88
N GLU A 112 52.40 16.11 52.60
CA GLU A 112 51.44 16.53 51.55
C GLU A 112 51.20 15.50 50.43
N MET A 113 51.72 14.27 50.57
CA MET A 113 51.46 13.18 49.60
C MET A 113 50.32 12.23 49.97
N GLU A 114 49.51 12.53 51.00
CA GLU A 114 48.35 11.70 51.36
C GLU A 114 46.99 12.31 50.98
N ASN A 115 46.96 13.49 50.36
CA ASN A 115 45.70 14.19 50.03
C ASN A 115 45.51 14.63 48.57
N HIS A 116 46.38 14.18 47.65
CA HIS A 116 46.20 14.45 46.21
C HIS A 116 45.85 13.23 45.35
N ASP A 117 45.63 12.06 45.96
CA ASP A 117 45.22 10.81 45.29
C ASP A 117 43.73 10.43 45.49
N LYS A 118 42.87 11.41 45.83
CA LYS A 118 41.42 11.19 46.05
C LYS A 118 40.48 12.05 45.21
N LEU A 119 40.96 12.58 44.08
CA LEU A 119 40.13 13.36 43.14
C LEU A 119 40.25 12.91 41.68
N GLU A 120 40.61 11.65 41.44
CA GLU A 120 40.44 10.98 40.14
C GLU A 120 39.64 9.68 40.29
N ASP A 121 38.47 9.76 40.95
CA ASP A 121 37.46 8.71 40.81
C ASP A 121 36.63 9.01 39.55
N GLY A 122 36.86 8.19 38.51
CA GLY A 122 36.14 8.13 37.23
C GLY A 122 34.64 7.80 37.35
N THR A 123 33.90 8.59 38.11
CA THR A 123 32.48 8.42 38.42
C THR A 123 31.57 9.39 37.65
N ALA A 124 32.12 10.38 36.93
CA ALA A 124 31.33 11.30 36.12
C ALA A 124 31.07 10.82 34.67
N TRP A 125 31.92 9.93 34.13
CA TRP A 125 31.78 9.37 32.78
C TRP A 125 31.16 7.97 32.74
N THR A 126 31.02 7.31 33.89
CA THR A 126 30.44 5.96 34.01
C THR A 126 28.91 5.95 34.18
N HIS A 127 28.28 7.10 34.43
CA HIS A 127 26.81 7.21 34.48
C HIS A 127 26.13 7.45 33.13
N ALA A 128 26.89 7.62 32.04
CA ALA A 128 26.33 7.79 30.69
C ALA A 128 26.25 6.47 29.88
N HIS A 129 26.78 5.36 30.40
CA HIS A 129 26.77 4.04 29.71
C HIS A 129 26.06 2.93 30.49
N THR A 130 25.42 3.26 31.61
CA THR A 130 24.31 2.43 32.09
C THR A 130 23.07 2.81 31.26
N ALA A 131 23.08 2.46 29.97
CA ALA A 131 21.83 2.13 29.31
C ALA A 131 21.26 1.00 30.16
N SER A 132 20.41 1.35 31.13
CA SER A 132 19.58 0.40 31.81
C SER A 132 18.88 -0.33 30.68
N THR A 133 19.34 -1.55 30.39
CA THR A 133 18.60 -2.47 29.57
C THR A 133 17.36 -2.69 30.40
N ILE A 134 16.35 -1.83 30.19
CA ILE A 134 15.00 -2.08 30.67
C ILE A 134 14.68 -3.38 29.96
N LYS A 135 14.95 -4.51 30.62
CA LYS A 135 14.21 -5.72 30.36
C LYS A 135 12.80 -5.24 30.51
N ASN A 136 12.11 -5.03 29.39
CA ASN A 136 10.69 -4.83 29.37
C ASN A 136 10.14 -6.15 29.92
N THR A 137 10.12 -6.25 31.23
CA THR A 137 9.39 -7.29 31.93
C THR A 137 7.99 -7.18 31.35
N ARG A 138 7.41 -8.34 31.00
CA ARG A 138 6.04 -8.44 30.47
C ARG A 138 5.02 -8.06 31.55
N ASN A 139 5.18 -6.88 32.13
CA ASN A 139 4.31 -6.27 33.10
C ASN A 139 3.05 -5.81 32.39
N LEU A 140 1.95 -5.73 33.13
CA LEU A 140 0.64 -5.37 32.60
C LEU A 140 0.66 -4.08 31.76
N ALA A 141 1.44 -3.07 32.18
CA ALA A 141 1.57 -1.82 31.43
C ALA A 141 2.18 -1.99 30.03
N PHE A 142 3.16 -2.89 29.87
CA PHE A 142 3.74 -3.21 28.57
C PHE A 142 2.72 -3.91 27.67
N ILE A 143 2.02 -4.91 28.21
CA ILE A 143 0.97 -5.66 27.46
C ILE A 143 -0.16 -4.72 27.04
N MET A 144 -0.64 -3.87 27.95
CA MET A 144 -1.70 -2.89 27.67
C MET A 144 -1.25 -1.83 26.65
N THR A 145 0.01 -1.41 26.69
CA THR A 145 0.57 -0.50 25.68
C THR A 145 0.61 -1.16 24.30
N MET A 146 1.08 -2.42 24.22
CA MET A 146 1.08 -3.19 22.97
C MET A 146 -0.35 -3.37 22.43
N LEU A 147 -1.30 -3.71 23.31
CA LEU A 147 -2.71 -3.83 22.96
C LEU A 147 -3.28 -2.50 22.46
N GLY A 148 -2.99 -1.40 23.14
CA GLY A 148 -3.46 -0.07 22.74
C GLY A 148 -2.96 0.36 21.35
N PHE A 149 -1.69 0.11 21.04
CA PHE A 149 -1.15 0.37 19.69
C PHE A 149 -1.67 -0.61 18.64
N SER A 150 -1.94 -1.86 19.03
CA SER A 150 -2.62 -2.82 18.16
C SER A 150 -4.04 -2.35 17.81
N ILE A 151 -4.81 -1.88 18.80
CA ILE A 151 -6.14 -1.29 18.59
C ILE A 151 -6.04 -0.06 17.68
N ALA A 152 -5.07 0.83 17.90
CA ALA A 152 -4.89 2.01 17.05
C ALA A 152 -4.59 1.65 15.59
N PHE A 153 -3.78 0.61 15.36
CA PHE A 153 -3.53 0.08 14.02
C PHE A 153 -4.79 -0.56 13.41
N VAL A 154 -5.49 -1.39 14.18
CA VAL A 154 -6.72 -2.05 13.74
C VAL A 154 -7.79 -1.04 13.36
N VAL A 155 -8.00 0.00 14.18
CA VAL A 155 -8.95 1.08 13.89
C VAL A 155 -8.64 1.73 12.55
N ALA A 156 -7.36 2.00 12.25
CA ALA A 156 -6.96 2.63 11.00
C ALA A 156 -7.32 1.79 9.76
N GLU A 157 -7.18 0.46 9.86
CA GLU A 157 -7.45 -0.48 8.75
C GLU A 157 -8.92 -0.93 8.68
N VAL A 158 -9.64 -0.92 9.79
CA VAL A 158 -11.04 -1.32 9.88
C VAL A 158 -11.96 -0.30 9.22
N ILE A 159 -11.67 1.00 9.38
CA ILE A 159 -12.46 2.07 8.76
C ILE A 159 -12.66 1.85 7.24
N PRO A 160 -11.60 1.71 6.42
CA PRO A 160 -11.78 1.50 4.99
C PRO A 160 -12.52 0.18 4.67
N LEU A 161 -12.33 -0.90 5.43
CA LEU A 161 -13.06 -2.16 5.20
C LEU A 161 -14.58 -2.03 5.37
N PHE A 162 -15.02 -1.34 6.43
CA PHE A 162 -16.44 -1.12 6.66
C PHE A 162 -17.02 -0.10 5.66
N LEU A 163 -16.29 0.98 5.39
CA LEU A 163 -16.87 2.10 4.64
C LEU A 163 -16.82 1.88 3.12
N ILE A 164 -15.81 1.18 2.60
CA ILE A 164 -15.78 0.81 1.16
C ILE A 164 -16.92 -0.16 0.81
N THR A 165 -17.42 -0.93 1.77
CA THR A 165 -18.51 -1.89 1.51
C THR A 165 -19.90 -1.28 1.69
N LEU A 166 -20.00 -0.12 2.36
CA LEU A 166 -21.27 0.54 2.69
C LEU A 166 -21.43 1.93 2.06
N PHE A 167 -20.43 2.44 1.34
CA PHE A 167 -20.47 3.80 0.79
C PHE A 167 -21.73 4.08 -0.07
N THR A 168 -22.21 3.09 -0.83
CA THR A 168 -23.43 3.24 -1.64
C THR A 168 -24.68 3.30 -0.77
N VAL A 169 -24.79 2.46 0.27
CA VAL A 169 -25.87 2.48 1.27
C VAL A 169 -25.93 3.83 1.98
N ILE A 170 -24.79 4.31 2.47
CA ILE A 170 -24.67 5.59 3.20
C ILE A 170 -25.08 6.75 2.30
N ALA A 171 -24.53 6.81 1.09
CA ALA A 171 -24.81 7.90 0.17
C ALA A 171 -26.27 7.95 -0.27
N TYR A 172 -26.89 6.79 -0.46
CA TYR A 172 -28.30 6.70 -0.81
C TYR A 172 -29.24 7.13 0.32
N ASP A 173 -28.95 6.74 1.57
CA ASP A 173 -29.72 7.21 2.74
C ASP A 173 -29.61 8.72 2.96
N LEU A 174 -28.45 9.30 2.61
CA LEU A 174 -28.20 10.74 2.67
C LEU A 174 -28.72 11.52 1.44
N GLY A 175 -29.42 10.85 0.51
CA GLY A 175 -30.01 11.47 -0.68
C GLY A 175 -29.00 11.93 -1.74
N ALA A 176 -27.80 11.34 -1.77
CA ALA A 176 -26.69 11.77 -2.63
C ALA A 176 -25.96 10.58 -3.29
N GLY A 177 -26.71 9.66 -3.92
CA GLY A 177 -26.16 8.45 -4.55
C GLY A 177 -25.08 8.71 -5.60
N GLU A 178 -25.21 9.77 -6.41
CA GLU A 178 -24.20 10.15 -7.41
C GLU A 178 -22.85 10.53 -6.78
N GLN A 179 -22.87 11.02 -5.54
CA GLN A 179 -21.67 11.45 -4.82
C GLN A 179 -21.10 10.33 -3.94
N ALA A 180 -21.60 9.10 -4.03
CA ALA A 180 -21.20 8.01 -3.15
C ALA A 180 -19.69 7.78 -3.12
N ILE A 181 -19.03 7.89 -4.27
CA ILE A 181 -17.59 7.67 -4.41
C ILE A 181 -16.75 8.65 -3.59
N TRP A 182 -17.28 9.85 -3.30
CA TRP A 182 -16.61 10.85 -2.47
C TRP A 182 -16.41 10.41 -1.03
N LEU A 183 -17.24 9.49 -0.53
CA LEU A 183 -17.05 8.92 0.81
C LEU A 183 -15.74 8.11 0.91
N ILE A 184 -15.29 7.53 -0.20
CA ILE A 184 -14.04 6.77 -0.27
C ILE A 184 -12.89 7.72 -0.60
N VAL A 185 -13.08 8.56 -1.62
CA VAL A 185 -12.02 9.43 -2.15
C VAL A 185 -11.58 10.48 -1.13
N ALA A 186 -12.50 11.09 -0.38
CA ALA A 186 -12.17 12.12 0.61
C ALA A 186 -11.17 11.61 1.67
N GLN A 187 -11.31 10.36 2.09
CA GLN A 187 -10.40 9.73 3.04
C GLN A 187 -8.99 9.56 2.45
N TYR A 188 -8.86 9.04 1.22
CA TYR A 188 -7.56 8.82 0.60
C TYR A 188 -6.85 10.11 0.20
N ILE A 189 -7.59 11.15 -0.20
CA ILE A 189 -7.03 12.49 -0.40
C ILE A 189 -6.44 13.00 0.92
N ALA A 190 -7.17 12.88 2.03
CA ALA A 190 -6.70 13.34 3.33
C ALA A 190 -5.46 12.55 3.80
N VAL A 191 -5.42 11.23 3.60
CA VAL A 191 -4.23 10.40 3.88
C VAL A 191 -3.03 10.89 3.06
N GLY A 192 -3.18 10.98 1.73
CA GLY A 192 -2.09 11.38 0.84
C GLY A 192 -1.57 12.79 1.10
N ALA A 193 -2.46 13.72 1.49
CA ALA A 193 -2.07 15.08 1.83
C ALA A 193 -1.35 15.17 3.20
N THR A 194 -1.81 14.44 4.22
CA THR A 194 -1.35 14.67 5.59
C THR A 194 -0.16 13.81 6.02
N VAL A 195 -0.03 12.59 5.52
CA VAL A 195 1.03 11.64 5.90
C VAL A 195 2.45 12.21 5.82
N PRO A 196 2.85 12.98 4.78
CA PRO A 196 4.19 13.58 4.70
C PRO A 196 4.54 14.42 5.93
N PHE A 197 3.55 15.15 6.46
CA PHE A 197 3.72 16.07 7.58
C PHE A 197 3.72 15.40 8.94
N VAL A 198 3.15 14.19 9.04
CA VAL A 198 3.01 13.47 10.32
C VAL A 198 4.36 13.11 10.91
N GLY A 199 5.36 12.73 10.10
CA GLY A 199 6.68 12.31 10.60
C GLY A 199 7.34 13.36 11.50
N PRO A 200 7.64 14.57 10.98
CA PRO A 200 8.19 15.66 11.78
C PRO A 200 7.30 16.06 12.97
N LEU A 201 5.97 15.99 12.80
CA LEU A 201 5.02 16.30 13.87
C LEU A 201 5.11 15.30 15.03
N VAL A 202 5.25 14.00 14.74
CA VAL A 202 5.46 12.93 15.72
C VAL A 202 6.78 13.13 16.46
N ASP A 203 7.81 13.62 15.76
CA ASP A 203 9.10 13.91 16.37
C ASP A 203 9.05 15.10 17.32
N LEU A 204 8.24 16.10 17.01
CA LEU A 204 8.02 17.27 17.85
C LEU A 204 7.12 16.98 19.06
N LEU A 205 5.89 16.52 18.82
CA LEU A 205 4.86 16.34 19.85
C LEU A 205 5.06 15.06 20.66
N GLY A 206 5.87 14.14 20.14
CA GLY A 206 6.05 12.81 20.70
C GLY A 206 4.94 11.85 20.29
N ARG A 207 5.25 10.55 20.39
CA ARG A 207 4.35 9.48 19.95
C ARG A 207 3.04 9.43 20.71
N LYS A 208 3.07 9.65 22.04
CA LYS A 208 1.87 9.57 22.89
C LYS A 208 0.81 10.56 22.46
N ILE A 209 1.18 11.84 22.39
CA ILE A 209 0.24 12.92 22.06
C ILE A 209 -0.29 12.71 20.65
N THR A 210 0.58 12.44 19.69
CA THR A 210 0.18 12.29 18.28
C THR A 210 -0.78 11.11 18.08
N THR A 211 -0.54 9.97 18.74
CA THR A 211 -1.44 8.80 18.66
C THR A 211 -2.77 9.04 19.38
N LEU A 212 -2.76 9.73 20.52
CA LEU A 212 -4.01 10.07 21.23
C LEU A 212 -4.84 11.08 20.45
N VAL A 213 -4.21 12.08 19.83
CA VAL A 213 -4.89 13.04 18.96
C VAL A 213 -5.51 12.33 17.77
N SER A 214 -4.81 11.40 17.12
CA SER A 214 -5.40 10.68 15.99
C SER A 214 -6.57 9.78 16.39
N LEU A 215 -6.49 9.07 17.52
CA LEU A 215 -7.62 8.30 18.03
C LEU A 215 -8.82 9.20 18.38
N LEU A 216 -8.58 10.36 18.98
CA LEU A 216 -9.63 11.34 19.24
C LEU A 216 -10.25 11.88 17.95
N LEU A 217 -9.43 12.18 16.93
CA LEU A 217 -9.91 12.57 15.60
C LEU A 217 -10.77 11.48 14.97
N THR A 218 -10.42 10.20 15.12
CA THR A 218 -11.27 9.09 14.68
C THR A 218 -12.61 9.10 15.42
N VAL A 219 -12.62 9.26 16.74
CA VAL A 219 -13.87 9.33 17.52
C VAL A 219 -14.76 10.47 17.02
N VAL A 220 -14.20 11.66 16.84
CA VAL A 220 -14.92 12.83 16.32
C VAL A 220 -15.45 12.58 14.91
N ALA A 221 -14.62 12.01 14.02
CA ALA A 221 -15.02 11.66 12.66
C ALA A 221 -16.18 10.66 12.66
N MET A 222 -16.13 9.62 13.49
CA MET A 222 -17.20 8.62 13.57
C MET A 222 -18.50 9.19 14.15
N ILE A 223 -18.42 10.06 15.17
CA ILE A 223 -19.61 10.78 15.68
C ILE A 223 -20.22 11.64 14.59
N LEU A 224 -19.40 12.39 13.84
CA LEU A 224 -19.86 13.23 12.74
C LEU A 224 -20.50 12.40 11.63
N LEU A 225 -19.89 11.27 11.25
CA LEU A 225 -20.42 10.36 10.23
C LEU A 225 -21.76 9.73 10.66
N GLY A 226 -21.89 9.32 11.92
CA GLY A 226 -23.14 8.73 12.42
C GLY A 226 -24.28 9.74 12.61
N ALA A 227 -23.94 11.01 12.90
CA ALA A 227 -24.92 12.05 13.20
C ALA A 227 -25.30 12.94 11.99
N THR A 228 -24.53 12.92 10.91
CA THR A 228 -24.77 13.82 9.77
C THR A 228 -26.08 13.49 9.04
N PRO A 229 -26.89 14.50 8.70
CA PRO A 229 -28.09 14.33 7.87
C PRO A 229 -27.80 14.48 6.37
N ASN A 230 -26.58 14.89 5.99
CA ASN A 230 -26.23 15.14 4.60
C ASN A 230 -24.85 14.58 4.22
N ILE A 231 -24.63 14.44 2.91
CA ILE A 231 -23.39 13.90 2.33
C ILE A 231 -22.18 14.78 2.58
N ALA A 232 -22.34 16.11 2.65
CA ALA A 232 -21.22 17.03 2.89
C ALA A 232 -20.60 16.81 4.28
N GLY A 233 -21.42 16.62 5.31
CA GLY A 233 -20.96 16.25 6.65
C GLY A 233 -20.32 14.86 6.68
N ALA A 234 -20.82 13.91 5.88
CA ALA A 234 -20.20 12.60 5.75
C ALA A 234 -18.83 12.69 5.07
N MET A 235 -18.69 13.44 3.98
CA MET A 235 -17.42 13.71 3.31
C MET A 235 -16.41 14.38 4.26
N ALA A 236 -16.86 15.35 5.06
CA ALA A 236 -16.02 16.00 6.06
C ALA A 236 -15.55 15.00 7.13
N ALA A 237 -16.43 14.11 7.60
CA ALA A 237 -16.06 13.03 8.51
C ALA A 237 -15.00 12.09 7.89
N MET A 238 -15.17 11.71 6.62
CA MET A 238 -14.21 10.87 5.91
C MET A 238 -12.85 11.54 5.74
N ALA A 239 -12.83 12.85 5.46
CA ALA A 239 -11.59 13.63 5.39
C ALA A 239 -10.87 13.65 6.75
N ILE A 240 -11.58 13.94 7.85
CA ILE A 240 -11.01 13.93 9.21
C ILE A 240 -10.49 12.52 9.56
N SER A 241 -11.26 11.49 9.21
CA SER A 241 -10.86 10.09 9.39
C SER A 241 -9.59 9.75 8.61
N GLY A 242 -9.43 10.24 7.38
CA GLY A 242 -8.22 10.02 6.59
C GLY A 242 -6.96 10.61 7.25
N VAL A 243 -7.07 11.80 7.85
CA VAL A 243 -5.97 12.38 8.64
C VAL A 243 -5.62 11.48 9.83
N ALA A 244 -6.64 10.98 10.54
CA ALA A 244 -6.42 10.09 11.68
C ALA A 244 -5.75 8.76 11.29
N ILE A 245 -6.18 8.15 10.18
CA ILE A 245 -5.60 6.91 9.63
C ILE A 245 -4.13 7.11 9.29
N GLY A 246 -3.80 8.18 8.56
CA GLY A 246 -2.42 8.50 8.20
C GLY A 246 -1.50 8.60 9.42
N ILE A 247 -1.98 9.22 10.50
CA ILE A 247 -1.25 9.31 11.77
C ILE A 247 -1.12 7.94 12.43
N GLN A 248 -2.22 7.20 12.58
CA GLN A 248 -2.26 5.91 13.28
C GLN A 248 -1.36 4.86 12.62
N LEU A 249 -1.34 4.79 11.30
CA LEU A 249 -0.50 3.84 10.56
C LEU A 249 1.00 4.10 10.82
N LEU A 250 1.41 5.37 10.85
CA LEU A 250 2.81 5.74 11.09
C LEU A 250 3.19 5.59 12.57
N THR A 251 2.34 6.03 13.51
CA THR A 251 2.68 6.02 14.93
C THR A 251 2.65 4.64 15.55
N SER A 252 1.70 3.79 15.16
CA SER A 252 1.46 2.51 15.85
C SER A 252 2.59 1.51 15.64
N ILE A 253 3.03 1.32 14.39
CA ILE A 253 4.15 0.44 14.07
C ILE A 253 5.42 0.95 14.72
N ALA A 254 5.71 2.24 14.52
CA ALA A 254 6.98 2.79 14.96
C ALA A 254 7.08 2.89 16.50
N ALA A 255 5.96 3.13 17.22
CA ALA A 255 5.96 3.14 18.69
C ALA A 255 6.27 1.76 19.25
N VAL A 256 5.73 0.71 18.64
CA VAL A 256 5.93 -0.65 19.10
C VAL A 256 7.35 -1.11 18.82
N THR A 257 7.91 -0.77 17.65
CA THR A 257 9.30 -1.12 17.34
C THR A 257 10.31 -0.48 18.28
N GLU A 258 9.99 0.69 18.87
CA GLU A 258 10.85 1.32 19.88
C GLU A 258 10.73 0.64 21.26
N LEU A 259 9.60 0.00 21.57
CA LEU A 259 9.34 -0.64 22.86
C LEU A 259 9.95 -2.03 22.98
N VAL A 260 10.40 -2.64 21.87
CA VAL A 260 10.94 -4.00 21.87
C VAL A 260 12.36 -4.06 21.27
N PRO A 261 13.20 -5.00 21.72
CA PRO A 261 14.51 -5.24 21.12
C PRO A 261 14.40 -5.51 19.60
N ILE A 262 15.41 -5.11 18.84
CA ILE A 262 15.43 -5.22 17.37
C ILE A 262 15.12 -6.66 16.90
N SER A 263 15.70 -7.65 17.58
CA SER A 263 15.48 -9.08 17.29
C SER A 263 14.03 -9.55 17.46
N GLN A 264 13.21 -8.83 18.23
CA GLN A 264 11.81 -9.17 18.50
C GLN A 264 10.82 -8.26 17.75
N ARG A 265 11.30 -7.22 17.05
CA ARG A 265 10.46 -6.27 16.29
C ARG A 265 9.56 -6.98 15.28
N GLY A 266 10.11 -7.91 14.51
CA GLY A 266 9.34 -8.67 13.51
C GLY A 266 8.18 -9.45 14.13
N LEU A 267 8.43 -10.17 15.23
CA LEU A 267 7.37 -10.91 15.96
C LEU A 267 6.31 -9.97 16.55
N THR A 268 6.72 -8.80 17.03
CA THR A 268 5.82 -7.86 17.71
C THR A 268 4.95 -7.10 16.70
N ILE A 269 5.52 -6.71 15.55
CA ILE A 269 4.74 -6.22 14.40
C ILE A 269 3.76 -7.31 13.96
N GLY A 270 4.21 -8.56 13.88
CA GLY A 270 3.34 -9.70 13.59
C GLY A 270 2.16 -9.82 14.56
N TYR A 271 2.34 -9.62 15.86
CA TYR A 271 1.24 -9.63 16.84
C TYR A 271 0.26 -8.46 16.67
N ILE A 272 0.72 -7.28 16.28
CA ILE A 272 -0.14 -6.14 15.95
C ILE A 272 -1.01 -6.46 14.74
N VAL A 273 -0.38 -6.96 13.68
CA VAL A 273 -1.08 -7.35 12.46
C VAL A 273 -2.03 -8.50 12.73
N LEU A 274 -1.68 -9.46 13.59
CA LEU A 274 -2.58 -10.54 13.98
C LEU A 274 -3.83 -10.03 14.72
N GLY A 275 -3.72 -8.91 15.44
CA GLY A 275 -4.85 -8.22 16.07
C GLY A 275 -5.94 -7.79 15.10
N PHE A 276 -5.63 -7.71 13.81
CA PHE A 276 -6.59 -7.43 12.73
C PHE A 276 -7.47 -8.64 12.35
N MET A 277 -7.01 -9.88 12.59
CA MET A 277 -7.72 -11.09 12.12
C MET A 277 -9.19 -11.20 12.57
N PRO A 278 -9.58 -10.84 13.81
CA PRO A 278 -10.98 -10.84 14.22
C PRO A 278 -11.86 -9.87 13.42
N PHE A 279 -11.25 -8.86 12.79
CA PHE A 279 -11.92 -7.85 11.98
C PHE A 279 -11.80 -8.11 10.47
N ALA A 280 -11.14 -9.18 10.03
CA ALA A 280 -11.16 -9.60 8.64
C ALA A 280 -12.59 -9.77 8.07
N PRO A 281 -13.60 -10.27 8.82
CA PRO A 281 -15.00 -10.28 8.38
C PRO A 281 -15.74 -8.93 8.60
N ALA A 282 -15.03 -7.80 8.72
CA ALA A 282 -15.61 -6.46 8.88
C ALA A 282 -16.73 -6.15 7.88
N SER A 283 -16.54 -6.53 6.61
CA SER A 283 -17.56 -6.36 5.56
C SER A 283 -18.89 -7.02 5.94
N LEU A 284 -18.86 -8.24 6.47
CA LEU A 284 -20.05 -8.95 6.91
C LEU A 284 -20.69 -8.25 8.12
N TYR A 285 -19.89 -7.86 9.11
CA TYR A 285 -20.41 -7.12 10.28
C TYR A 285 -21.06 -5.79 9.87
N GLY A 286 -20.44 -5.08 8.93
CA GLY A 286 -20.95 -3.82 8.40
C GLY A 286 -22.31 -4.01 7.74
N GLN A 287 -22.44 -5.02 6.89
CA GLN A 287 -23.69 -5.32 6.19
C GLN A 287 -24.81 -5.76 7.14
N LEU A 288 -24.51 -6.59 8.14
CA LEU A 288 -25.49 -7.01 9.15
C LEU A 288 -25.94 -5.84 10.04
N LEU A 289 -25.03 -4.91 10.37
CA LEU A 289 -25.40 -3.69 11.09
C LEU A 289 -26.23 -2.75 10.20
N ALA A 290 -25.89 -2.66 8.92
CA ALA A 290 -26.58 -1.82 7.94
C ALA A 290 -28.02 -2.26 7.67
N GLU A 291 -28.32 -3.55 7.82
CA GLU A 291 -29.70 -4.08 7.76
C GLU A 291 -30.62 -3.38 8.77
N ALA A 292 -30.13 -3.09 9.98
CA ALA A 292 -30.87 -2.32 10.98
C ALA A 292 -30.72 -0.81 10.75
N SER A 293 -29.48 -0.33 10.71
CA SER A 293 -29.13 1.04 10.32
C SER A 293 -27.63 1.15 10.12
N TRP A 294 -27.19 1.71 8.99
CA TRP A 294 -25.77 1.96 8.74
C TRP A 294 -25.13 2.86 9.82
N ARG A 295 -25.93 3.67 10.53
CA ARG A 295 -25.44 4.58 11.60
C ARG A 295 -24.83 3.85 12.79
N TYR A 296 -25.09 2.55 12.97
CA TYR A 296 -24.43 1.76 14.02
C TYR A 296 -22.96 1.45 13.70
N VAL A 297 -22.59 1.42 12.43
CA VAL A 297 -21.21 1.13 11.99
C VAL A 297 -20.20 2.17 12.53
N PRO A 298 -20.39 3.49 12.30
CA PRO A 298 -19.48 4.46 12.88
C PRO A 298 -19.49 4.44 14.42
N VAL A 299 -20.60 4.10 15.07
CA VAL A 299 -20.63 3.96 16.54
C VAL A 299 -19.67 2.86 17.01
N VAL A 300 -19.70 1.68 16.39
CA VAL A 300 -18.81 0.56 16.76
C VAL A 300 -17.34 0.95 16.55
N ILE A 301 -17.01 1.59 15.42
CA ILE A 301 -15.65 2.05 15.12
C ILE A 301 -15.21 3.14 16.12
N GLY A 302 -16.09 4.08 16.43
CA GLY A 302 -15.85 5.15 17.39
C GLY A 302 -15.60 4.61 18.80
N VAL A 303 -16.36 3.60 19.23
CA VAL A 303 -16.13 2.92 20.51
C VAL A 303 -14.76 2.22 20.52
N LEU A 304 -14.39 1.52 19.45
CA LEU A 304 -13.09 0.87 19.35
C LEU A 304 -11.93 1.89 19.43
N ALA A 305 -12.07 3.03 18.75
CA ALA A 305 -11.11 4.13 18.82
C ALA A 305 -11.02 4.74 20.23
N LEU A 306 -12.16 4.90 20.91
CA LEU A 306 -12.23 5.39 22.29
C LEU A 306 -11.55 4.41 23.26
N VAL A 307 -11.74 3.10 23.10
CA VAL A 307 -11.04 2.08 23.88
C VAL A 307 -9.54 2.21 23.69
N GLY A 308 -9.06 2.33 22.44
CA GLY A 308 -7.65 2.57 22.15
C GLY A 308 -7.12 3.85 22.81
N PHE A 309 -7.90 4.93 22.77
CA PHE A 309 -7.57 6.21 23.40
C PHE A 309 -7.40 6.08 24.92
N VAL A 310 -8.35 5.42 25.59
CA VAL A 310 -8.32 5.23 27.05
C VAL A 310 -7.16 4.33 27.46
N VAL A 311 -6.96 3.20 26.77
CA VAL A 311 -5.89 2.25 27.06
C VAL A 311 -4.52 2.93 26.92
N LEU A 312 -4.26 3.62 25.82
CA LEU A 312 -2.99 4.33 25.62
C LEU A 312 -2.86 5.54 26.57
N GLY A 313 -3.96 6.24 26.86
CA GLY A 313 -3.96 7.37 27.79
C GLY A 313 -3.45 6.99 29.17
N ILE A 314 -3.95 5.87 29.70
CA ILE A 314 -3.65 5.35 31.05
C ILE A 314 -2.28 4.66 31.11
N TRP A 315 -2.03 3.73 30.19
CA TRP A 315 -0.93 2.77 30.31
C TRP A 315 0.34 3.16 29.58
N TYR A 316 0.24 3.93 28.49
CA TYR A 316 1.42 4.36 27.74
C TYR A 316 2.05 5.58 28.40
N ARG A 317 3.19 5.38 29.07
CA ARG A 317 4.00 6.44 29.67
C ARG A 317 5.42 6.39 29.10
N PRO A 318 5.67 6.99 27.93
CA PRO A 318 7.00 6.99 27.35
C PRO A 318 7.96 7.82 28.23
N PRO A 319 9.23 7.39 28.38
CA PRO A 319 10.25 8.23 28.98
C PRO A 319 10.51 9.49 28.12
N PRO A 320 11.02 10.58 28.70
CA PRO A 320 11.39 11.77 27.93
C PRO A 320 12.37 11.42 26.81
N ARG A 321 12.08 11.81 25.56
CA ARG A 321 12.93 11.51 24.41
C ARG A 321 14.31 12.20 24.53
N ILE A 322 15.37 11.44 24.28
CA ILE A 322 16.78 11.87 24.33
C ILE A 322 17.09 12.86 23.18
N ASN A 323 16.47 12.68 22.00
CA ASN A 323 16.64 13.56 20.81
C ASN A 323 16.10 14.99 20.98
N GLY A 324 15.59 15.36 22.15
CA GLY A 324 15.16 16.71 22.52
C GLY A 324 15.89 17.31 23.72
N LEU A 325 16.89 16.61 24.28
CA LEU A 325 17.73 17.13 25.36
C LEU A 325 18.68 18.19 24.77
N GLY A 326 18.30 19.46 24.91
CA GLY A 326 19.12 20.62 24.53
C GLY A 326 18.48 21.60 23.54
N LEU A 327 17.37 21.24 22.88
CA LEU A 327 16.66 22.14 21.95
C LEU A 327 15.37 22.69 22.58
N SER A 328 15.23 24.02 22.58
CA SER A 328 14.00 24.70 22.95
C SER A 328 12.83 24.22 22.07
N LYS A 329 11.59 24.24 22.60
CA LYS A 329 10.38 23.92 21.83
C LYS A 329 10.27 24.82 20.58
N GLY A 330 10.75 26.06 20.66
CA GLY A 330 10.78 27.00 19.53
C GLY A 330 11.77 26.61 18.43
N ASP A 331 12.95 26.12 18.79
CA ASP A 331 13.97 25.68 17.81
C ASP A 331 13.54 24.41 17.09
N ARG A 332 12.80 23.51 17.77
CA ARG A 332 12.18 22.35 17.13
C ARG A 332 11.05 22.75 16.19
N LEU A 333 10.23 23.74 16.53
CA LEU A 333 9.19 24.26 15.63
C LEU A 333 9.79 24.84 14.34
N ARG A 334 10.91 25.57 14.46
CA ARG A 334 11.61 26.16 13.30
C ARG A 334 12.23 25.14 12.35
N ARG A 335 12.39 23.89 12.78
CA ARG A 335 12.90 22.79 11.95
C ARG A 335 11.83 22.08 11.12
N ILE A 336 10.55 22.38 11.36
CA ILE A 336 9.45 21.82 10.57
C ILE A 336 9.22 22.74 9.37
N ASP A 337 9.23 22.16 8.18
CA ASP A 337 8.93 22.89 6.94
C ASP A 337 7.42 23.03 6.72
N PHE A 338 6.81 23.97 7.46
CA PHE A 338 5.38 24.28 7.33
C PHE A 338 5.03 24.83 5.95
N ALA A 339 5.95 25.55 5.29
CA ALA A 339 5.70 26.10 3.96
C ALA A 339 5.67 24.97 2.91
N GLY A 340 6.68 24.10 2.90
CA GLY A 340 6.70 22.91 2.04
C GLY A 340 5.50 22.01 2.28
N ALA A 341 5.16 21.75 3.55
CA ALA A 341 3.99 20.96 3.91
C ALA A 341 2.67 21.60 3.40
N SER A 342 2.51 22.92 3.54
CA SER A 342 1.31 23.62 3.06
C SER A 342 1.16 23.56 1.53
N LEU A 343 2.28 23.70 0.80
CA LEU A 343 2.30 23.59 -0.67
C LEU A 343 1.97 22.15 -1.11
N ALA A 344 2.55 21.15 -0.45
CA ALA A 344 2.28 19.75 -0.74
C ALA A 344 0.83 19.38 -0.45
N ILE A 345 0.31 19.73 0.73
CA ILE A 345 -1.09 19.48 1.11
C ILE A 345 -2.03 20.15 0.11
N ALA A 346 -1.89 21.46 -0.11
CA ALA A 346 -2.78 22.19 -1.02
C ALA A 346 -2.68 21.69 -2.46
N GLY A 347 -1.47 21.40 -2.94
CA GLY A 347 -1.22 20.88 -4.29
C GLY A 347 -1.82 19.50 -4.52
N VAL A 348 -1.54 18.53 -3.64
CA VAL A 348 -2.09 17.17 -3.71
C VAL A 348 -3.62 17.21 -3.60
N THR A 349 -4.16 17.95 -2.63
CA THR A 349 -5.61 18.04 -2.43
C THR A 349 -6.31 18.64 -3.65
N LEU A 350 -5.88 19.80 -4.16
CA LEU A 350 -6.52 20.43 -5.32
C LEU A 350 -6.40 19.58 -6.57
N PHE A 351 -5.24 18.98 -6.81
CA PHE A 351 -5.02 18.11 -7.97
C PHE A 351 -5.95 16.89 -7.93
N LEU A 352 -6.03 16.21 -6.77
CA LEU A 352 -6.88 15.03 -6.61
C LEU A 352 -8.37 15.36 -6.63
N VAL A 353 -8.78 16.48 -6.01
CA VAL A 353 -10.18 16.96 -6.06
C VAL A 353 -10.57 17.29 -7.50
N GLY A 354 -9.72 18.00 -8.23
CA GLY A 354 -9.97 18.33 -9.64
C GLY A 354 -10.12 17.07 -10.49
N LEU A 355 -9.29 16.06 -10.26
CA LEU A 355 -9.36 14.79 -10.97
C LEU A 355 -10.66 14.03 -10.68
N ASN A 356 -11.12 14.05 -9.43
CA ASN A 356 -12.35 13.36 -9.04
C ASN A 356 -13.61 14.13 -9.45
N TRP A 357 -13.55 15.46 -9.55
CA TRP A 357 -14.67 16.27 -10.06
C TRP A 357 -14.90 16.12 -11.56
N GLY A 358 -13.91 15.65 -12.32
CA GLY A 358 -14.03 15.43 -13.74
C GLY A 358 -15.16 14.44 -14.07
N ASN A 359 -16.19 14.95 -14.77
CA ASN A 359 -17.47 14.29 -15.05
C ASN A 359 -18.33 13.94 -13.83
N GLN A 360 -17.98 14.39 -12.61
CA GLN A 360 -18.69 14.05 -11.36
C GLN A 360 -18.52 15.12 -10.25
N PRO A 361 -19.38 16.14 -10.11
CA PRO A 361 -20.58 16.45 -10.90
C PRO A 361 -20.31 17.39 -12.08
N TYR A 362 -19.08 17.86 -12.26
CA TYR A 362 -18.75 18.91 -13.21
C TYR A 362 -18.16 18.33 -14.51
N PRO A 363 -18.52 18.85 -15.69
CA PRO A 363 -17.82 18.49 -16.92
C PRO A 363 -16.33 18.80 -16.83
N TRP A 364 -15.48 18.04 -17.53
CA TRP A 364 -14.03 18.28 -17.57
C TRP A 364 -13.65 19.71 -18.00
N SER A 365 -14.47 20.36 -18.83
CA SER A 365 -14.27 21.74 -19.29
C SER A 365 -14.70 22.80 -18.27
N SER A 366 -15.34 22.41 -17.16
CA SER A 366 -15.79 23.34 -16.12
C SER A 366 -14.60 24.05 -15.50
N ALA A 367 -14.76 25.35 -15.24
CA ALA A 367 -13.75 26.17 -14.58
C ALA A 367 -13.32 25.56 -13.23
N HIS A 368 -14.22 24.91 -12.50
CA HIS A 368 -13.92 24.24 -11.23
C HIS A 368 -12.87 23.13 -11.40
N VAL A 369 -13.04 22.26 -12.41
CA VAL A 369 -12.16 21.13 -12.67
C VAL A 369 -10.80 21.62 -13.17
N VAL A 370 -10.81 22.46 -14.20
CA VAL A 370 -9.56 22.95 -14.81
C VAL A 370 -8.75 23.78 -13.81
N ALA A 371 -9.39 24.69 -13.06
CA ALA A 371 -8.69 25.50 -12.06
C ALA A 371 -8.06 24.64 -10.97
N CYS A 372 -8.79 23.67 -10.41
CA CYS A 372 -8.24 22.76 -9.41
C CYS A 372 -7.05 21.95 -9.94
N LEU A 373 -7.14 21.43 -11.18
CA LEU A 373 -6.04 20.69 -11.81
C LEU A 373 -4.82 21.57 -12.07
N THR A 374 -5.00 22.75 -12.66
CA THR A 374 -3.88 23.64 -13.01
C THR A 374 -3.23 24.27 -11.79
N ILE A 375 -4.03 24.72 -10.82
CA ILE A 375 -3.52 25.30 -9.56
C ILE A 375 -2.87 24.20 -8.73
N GLY A 376 -3.50 23.04 -8.60
CA GLY A 376 -2.95 21.89 -7.89
C GLY A 376 -1.60 21.46 -8.48
N LEU A 377 -1.52 21.28 -9.80
CA LEU A 377 -0.26 20.96 -10.48
C LEU A 377 0.79 22.08 -10.31
N GLY A 378 0.38 23.34 -10.43
CA GLY A 378 1.26 24.49 -10.20
C GLY A 378 1.84 24.52 -8.78
N LEU A 379 1.03 24.23 -7.76
CA LEU A 379 1.47 24.12 -6.37
C LEU A 379 2.39 22.93 -6.13
N LEU A 380 2.15 21.79 -6.80
CA LEU A 380 3.05 20.64 -6.75
C LEU A 380 4.41 20.94 -7.39
N VAL A 381 4.41 21.63 -8.54
CA VAL A 381 5.66 22.09 -9.18
C VAL A 381 6.37 23.09 -8.27
N LEU A 382 5.64 24.04 -7.70
CA LEU A 382 6.19 25.02 -6.76
C LEU A 382 6.74 24.33 -5.50
N PHE A 383 6.07 23.31 -5.00
CA PHE A 383 6.55 22.48 -3.90
C PHE A 383 7.90 21.84 -4.26
N VAL A 384 8.03 21.17 -5.40
CA VAL A 384 9.29 20.55 -5.82
C VAL A 384 10.42 21.58 -5.98
N VAL A 385 10.11 22.77 -6.51
CA VAL A 385 11.08 23.87 -6.64
C VAL A 385 11.50 24.41 -5.27
N TYR A 386 10.53 24.65 -4.38
CA TYR A 386 10.76 25.12 -3.02
C TYR A 386 11.57 24.10 -2.20
N GLU A 387 11.25 22.82 -2.31
CA GLU A 387 11.96 21.72 -1.65
C GLU A 387 13.44 21.67 -2.07
N LYS A 388 13.71 21.93 -3.36
CA LYS A 388 15.06 21.86 -3.92
C LYS A 388 15.92 23.09 -3.62
N PHE A 389 15.33 24.28 -3.57
CA PHE A 389 16.09 25.54 -3.51
C PHE A 389 15.84 26.38 -2.25
N GLY A 390 14.70 26.21 -1.58
CA GLY A 390 14.25 27.07 -0.48
C GLY A 390 14.17 26.40 0.88
N ALA A 391 13.98 25.08 0.95
CA ALA A 391 13.78 24.37 2.20
C ALA A 391 15.09 24.16 2.97
N THR A 392 15.20 24.74 4.17
CA THR A 392 16.30 24.47 5.12
C THR A 392 16.26 23.04 5.68
N TYR A 393 15.04 22.51 5.87
CA TYR A 393 14.77 21.17 6.39
C TYR A 393 13.72 20.48 5.49
N PRO A 394 14.13 19.94 4.33
CA PRO A 394 13.20 19.37 3.35
C PRO A 394 12.40 18.21 3.96
N LEU A 395 11.12 18.16 3.63
CA LEU A 395 10.18 17.07 3.94
C LEU A 395 10.60 15.74 3.28
N PHE A 396 11.12 15.81 2.05
CA PHE A 396 11.69 14.70 1.30
C PHE A 396 13.15 15.01 0.94
N PRO A 397 14.10 14.66 1.82
CA PRO A 397 15.52 14.88 1.56
C PRO A 397 15.96 14.18 0.28
N GLY A 398 16.79 14.84 -0.53
CA GLY A 398 17.32 14.27 -1.78
C GLY A 398 18.09 12.95 -1.59
N ALA A 399 18.55 12.66 -0.37
CA ALA A 399 19.16 11.39 0.03
C ALA A 399 18.22 10.18 -0.17
N LEU A 400 16.89 10.37 -0.14
CA LEU A 400 15.91 9.32 -0.48
C LEU A 400 16.07 8.82 -1.93
N VAL A 401 16.57 9.67 -2.82
CA VAL A 401 16.73 9.37 -4.25
C VAL A 401 18.17 8.96 -4.59
N GLN A 402 18.94 8.50 -3.61
CA GLN A 402 20.31 8.01 -3.81
C GLN A 402 20.39 6.91 -4.89
N HIS A 403 19.38 6.03 -4.94
CA HIS A 403 19.22 4.98 -5.94
C HIS A 403 18.09 5.33 -6.91
N ARG A 404 18.30 6.39 -7.71
CA ARG A 404 17.31 6.94 -8.67
C ARG A 404 16.50 5.87 -9.40
N ARG A 405 17.16 4.90 -10.04
CA ARG A 405 16.48 3.82 -10.78
C ARG A 405 15.49 3.06 -9.88
N LEU A 406 15.94 2.53 -8.75
CA LEU A 406 15.10 1.72 -7.87
C LEU A 406 13.96 2.55 -7.27
N PHE A 407 14.26 3.78 -6.87
CA PHE A 407 13.27 4.71 -6.33
C PHE A 407 12.13 5.00 -7.30
N PHE A 408 12.42 5.34 -8.56
CA PHE A 408 11.37 5.61 -9.55
C PHE A 408 10.58 4.35 -9.91
N VAL A 409 11.25 3.20 -10.04
CA VAL A 409 10.59 1.93 -10.37
C VAL A 409 9.66 1.48 -9.24
N ILE A 410 10.09 1.53 -7.98
CA ILE A 410 9.22 1.14 -6.86
C ILE A 410 8.07 2.14 -6.65
N SER A 411 8.33 3.44 -6.87
CA SER A 411 7.29 4.47 -6.84
C SER A 411 6.22 4.23 -7.90
N PHE A 412 6.63 3.95 -9.13
CA PHE A 412 5.70 3.64 -10.21
C PHE A 412 4.92 2.36 -9.95
N LEU A 413 5.57 1.30 -9.47
CA LEU A 413 4.89 0.06 -9.06
C LEU A 413 3.86 0.31 -7.96
N CYS A 414 4.22 1.10 -6.94
CA CYS A 414 3.34 1.43 -5.82
C CYS A 414 2.11 2.24 -6.29
N LEU A 415 2.32 3.17 -7.23
CA LEU A 415 1.25 3.92 -7.89
C LEU A 415 0.31 2.99 -8.65
N THR A 416 0.84 2.14 -9.54
CA THR A 416 0.02 1.20 -10.35
C THR A 416 -0.71 0.17 -9.49
N SER A 417 -0.08 -0.28 -8.40
CA SER A 417 -0.73 -1.16 -7.42
C SER A 417 -1.89 -0.44 -6.73
N GLY A 418 -1.72 0.85 -6.37
CA GLY A 418 -2.79 1.69 -5.85
C GLY A 418 -3.96 1.85 -6.83
N VAL A 419 -3.66 2.07 -8.12
CA VAL A 419 -4.66 2.17 -9.19
C VAL A 419 -5.50 0.90 -9.32
N ASN A 420 -4.92 -0.27 -9.13
CA ASN A 420 -5.67 -1.54 -9.19
C ASN A 420 -6.41 -1.89 -7.90
N PHE A 421 -5.88 -1.47 -6.73
CA PHE A 421 -6.38 -1.93 -5.45
C PHE A 421 -7.81 -1.45 -5.16
N ILE A 422 -8.02 -0.13 -4.99
CA ILE A 422 -9.32 0.36 -4.49
C ILE A 422 -10.44 0.23 -5.51
N PRO A 423 -10.26 0.51 -6.82
CA PRO A 423 -11.33 0.34 -7.79
C PRO A 423 -11.94 -1.05 -7.77
N VAL A 424 -11.13 -2.10 -7.73
CA VAL A 424 -11.65 -3.47 -7.67
C VAL A 424 -12.56 -3.68 -6.46
N VAL A 425 -12.15 -3.22 -5.28
CA VAL A 425 -12.95 -3.41 -4.06
C VAL A 425 -14.26 -2.62 -4.15
N VAL A 426 -14.22 -1.42 -4.73
CA VAL A 426 -15.39 -0.56 -4.97
C VAL A 426 -16.35 -1.21 -5.97
N PHE A 427 -15.86 -1.61 -7.14
CA PHE A 427 -16.70 -2.17 -8.20
C PHE A 427 -17.19 -3.57 -7.86
N TRP A 428 -16.42 -4.37 -7.13
CA TRP A 428 -16.92 -5.65 -6.60
C TRP A 428 -18.11 -5.43 -5.66
N THR A 429 -18.06 -4.41 -4.80
CA THR A 429 -19.20 -4.04 -3.94
C THR A 429 -20.42 -3.64 -4.75
N ILE A 430 -20.24 -2.83 -5.81
CA ILE A 430 -21.36 -2.46 -6.70
C ILE A 430 -21.89 -3.69 -7.45
N GLN A 431 -21.02 -4.58 -7.92
CA GLN A 431 -21.38 -5.79 -8.68
C GLN A 431 -22.20 -6.77 -7.84
N VAL A 432 -21.87 -6.92 -6.56
CA VAL A 432 -22.61 -7.76 -5.60
C VAL A 432 -24.09 -7.37 -5.50
N TYR A 433 -24.42 -6.08 -5.51
CA TYR A 433 -25.82 -5.63 -5.48
C TYR A 433 -26.48 -5.60 -6.85
N THR A 434 -25.77 -5.11 -7.87
CA THR A 434 -26.36 -4.85 -9.19
C THR A 434 -26.52 -6.11 -10.04
N VAL A 435 -25.52 -6.99 -10.04
CA VAL A 435 -25.50 -8.21 -10.87
C VAL A 435 -26.04 -9.40 -10.10
N TYR A 436 -25.59 -9.60 -8.85
CA TYR A 436 -25.98 -10.76 -8.06
C TYR A 436 -27.22 -10.53 -7.18
N GLY A 437 -27.75 -9.30 -7.11
CA GLY A 437 -28.97 -9.00 -6.36
C GLY A 437 -28.92 -9.37 -4.88
N ALA A 438 -27.74 -9.31 -4.28
CA ALA A 438 -27.49 -9.82 -2.95
C ALA A 438 -28.31 -9.07 -1.86
N SER A 439 -28.85 -9.83 -0.90
CA SER A 439 -29.37 -9.26 0.36
C SER A 439 -28.22 -8.70 1.21
N PHE A 440 -28.51 -7.96 2.30
CA PHE A 440 -27.44 -7.49 3.21
C PHE A 440 -26.58 -8.66 3.72
N ARG A 441 -27.21 -9.78 4.09
CA ARG A 441 -26.51 -10.98 4.54
C ARG A 441 -25.62 -11.57 3.44
N ASP A 442 -26.16 -11.75 2.24
CA ASP A 442 -25.43 -12.37 1.13
C ASP A 442 -24.30 -11.45 0.65
N ALA A 443 -24.53 -10.14 0.59
CA ALA A 443 -23.51 -9.15 0.28
C ALA A 443 -22.37 -9.22 1.30
N GLY A 444 -22.69 -9.35 2.59
CA GLY A 444 -21.70 -9.56 3.64
C GLY A 444 -20.81 -10.78 3.38
N ILE A 445 -21.39 -11.90 2.92
CA ILE A 445 -20.67 -13.13 2.59
C ILE A 445 -19.79 -12.93 1.34
N TYR A 446 -20.33 -12.32 0.29
CA TYR A 446 -19.61 -12.09 -0.97
C TYR A 446 -18.45 -11.10 -0.84
N LEU A 447 -18.49 -10.25 0.19
CA LEU A 447 -17.45 -9.27 0.50
C LEU A 447 -16.41 -9.77 1.53
N LEU A 448 -16.60 -10.96 2.11
CA LEU A 448 -15.62 -11.56 3.04
C LEU A 448 -14.20 -11.70 2.47
N PRO A 449 -13.99 -12.07 1.18
CA PRO A 449 -12.66 -12.23 0.63
C PRO A 449 -11.79 -10.97 0.74
N ILE A 450 -12.39 -9.78 0.73
CA ILE A 450 -11.64 -8.51 0.79
C ILE A 450 -10.72 -8.49 2.02
N GLY A 451 -11.26 -8.71 3.21
CA GLY A 451 -10.45 -8.69 4.44
C GLY A 451 -9.49 -9.88 4.54
N PHE A 452 -10.00 -11.10 4.32
CA PHE A 452 -9.22 -12.33 4.51
C PHE A 452 -8.10 -12.52 3.49
N CYS A 453 -8.37 -12.28 2.21
CA CYS A 453 -7.39 -12.49 1.15
C CYS A 453 -6.33 -11.38 1.14
N ILE A 454 -6.68 -10.12 1.39
CA ILE A 454 -5.67 -9.05 1.48
C ILE A 454 -4.74 -9.30 2.68
N ALA A 455 -5.30 -9.63 3.85
CA ALA A 455 -4.49 -9.98 5.02
C ALA A 455 -3.67 -11.25 4.79
N GLY A 456 -4.27 -12.29 4.19
CA GLY A 456 -3.60 -13.54 3.86
C GLY A 456 -2.44 -13.35 2.88
N GLY A 457 -2.61 -12.52 1.86
CA GLY A 457 -1.58 -12.17 0.88
C GLY A 457 -0.43 -11.40 1.52
N ALA A 458 -0.76 -10.44 2.40
CA ALA A 458 0.23 -9.70 3.17
C ALA A 458 1.07 -10.64 4.06
N ILE A 459 0.42 -11.53 4.82
CA ILE A 459 1.10 -12.51 5.69
C ILE A 459 1.95 -13.48 4.87
N LEU A 460 1.40 -14.02 3.76
CA LEU A 460 2.12 -14.94 2.89
C LEU A 460 3.35 -14.29 2.27
N SER A 461 3.23 -13.06 1.79
CA SER A 461 4.35 -12.30 1.23
C SER A 461 5.44 -12.03 2.27
N ALA A 462 5.07 -11.71 3.51
CA ALA A 462 6.01 -11.53 4.61
C ALA A 462 6.76 -12.83 4.95
N ALA A 463 6.05 -13.96 4.98
CA ALA A 463 6.65 -15.28 5.20
C ALA A 463 7.64 -15.65 4.06
N LEU A 464 7.25 -15.42 2.81
CA LEU A 464 8.11 -15.67 1.65
C LEU A 464 9.34 -14.77 1.64
N MET A 465 9.23 -13.49 2.00
CA MET A 465 10.40 -12.59 2.10
C MET A 465 11.37 -13.03 3.19
N THR A 466 10.85 -13.62 4.28
CA THR A 466 11.67 -14.16 5.36
C THR A 466 12.43 -15.42 4.92
N ALA A 467 11.77 -16.31 4.18
CA ALA A 467 12.38 -17.53 3.64
C ALA A 467 13.36 -17.25 2.48
N PHE A 468 13.04 -16.31 1.60
CA PHE A 468 13.77 -16.00 0.37
C PHE A 468 14.29 -14.56 0.37
N LYS A 469 15.19 -14.24 1.32
CA LYS A 469 15.74 -12.88 1.52
C LYS A 469 16.35 -12.26 0.25
N GLN A 470 17.00 -13.06 -0.61
CA GLN A 470 17.65 -12.57 -1.83
C GLN A 470 16.70 -12.43 -3.03
N GLY A 471 15.44 -12.88 -2.88
CA GLY A 471 14.46 -12.98 -3.96
C GLY A 471 13.28 -12.01 -3.90
N ILE A 472 13.36 -10.91 -3.15
CA ILE A 472 12.21 -9.99 -2.92
C ILE A 472 11.57 -9.52 -4.24
N HIS A 473 12.35 -9.21 -5.26
CA HIS A 473 11.83 -8.82 -6.58
C HIS A 473 11.04 -9.94 -7.27
N TRP A 474 11.43 -11.22 -7.11
CA TRP A 474 10.67 -12.36 -7.61
C TRP A 474 9.37 -12.58 -6.84
N ILE A 475 9.37 -12.32 -5.53
CA ILE A 475 8.16 -12.37 -4.70
C ILE A 475 7.18 -11.27 -5.15
N LEU A 476 7.67 -10.04 -5.33
CA LEU A 476 6.88 -8.94 -5.87
C LEU A 476 6.32 -9.26 -7.26
N LEU A 477 7.14 -9.83 -8.15
CA LEU A 477 6.71 -10.28 -9.47
C LEU A 477 5.59 -11.31 -9.36
N PHE A 478 5.77 -12.33 -8.52
CA PHE A 478 4.78 -13.38 -8.30
C PHE A 478 3.43 -12.79 -7.87
N PHE A 479 3.41 -11.89 -6.88
CA PHE A 479 2.16 -11.28 -6.43
C PHE A 479 1.59 -10.26 -7.43
N CYS A 480 2.41 -9.55 -8.20
CA CYS A 480 1.91 -8.69 -9.28
C CYS A 480 1.24 -9.50 -10.39
N VAL A 481 1.83 -10.65 -10.77
CA VAL A 481 1.22 -11.59 -11.73
C VAL A 481 -0.07 -12.16 -11.16
N MET A 482 -0.05 -12.60 -9.90
CA MET A 482 -1.22 -13.14 -9.21
C MET A 482 -2.36 -12.10 -9.13
N GLN A 483 -2.05 -10.86 -8.75
CA GLN A 483 -2.99 -9.74 -8.74
C GLN A 483 -3.56 -9.51 -10.13
N THR A 484 -2.71 -9.37 -11.15
CA THR A 484 -3.12 -9.06 -12.52
C THR A 484 -3.97 -10.17 -13.13
N ALA A 485 -3.58 -11.44 -12.95
CA ALA A 485 -4.30 -12.58 -13.47
C ALA A 485 -5.64 -12.77 -12.75
N GLY A 486 -5.67 -12.66 -11.41
CA GLY A 486 -6.90 -12.77 -10.63
C GLY A 486 -7.90 -11.67 -10.99
N LEU A 487 -7.46 -10.41 -10.98
CA LEU A 487 -8.32 -9.28 -11.33
C LEU A 487 -8.71 -9.28 -12.81
N GLY A 488 -7.80 -9.65 -13.71
CA GLY A 488 -8.11 -9.74 -15.14
C GLY A 488 -9.09 -10.86 -15.46
N SER A 489 -8.99 -12.00 -14.78
CA SER A 489 -9.94 -13.11 -14.94
C SER A 489 -11.34 -12.79 -14.43
N MET A 490 -11.51 -11.74 -13.62
CA MET A 490 -12.85 -11.24 -13.25
C MET A 490 -13.66 -10.80 -14.48
N ALA A 491 -13.01 -10.43 -15.59
CA ALA A 491 -13.69 -10.07 -16.83
C ALA A 491 -14.38 -11.27 -17.52
N ALA A 492 -13.98 -12.50 -17.19
CA ALA A 492 -14.51 -13.74 -17.78
C ALA A 492 -15.49 -14.47 -16.84
N ILE A 493 -15.86 -13.85 -15.71
CA ILE A 493 -16.84 -14.39 -14.78
C ILE A 493 -18.21 -14.48 -15.45
N ASP A 494 -18.95 -15.53 -15.15
CA ASP A 494 -20.35 -15.65 -15.53
C ASP A 494 -21.19 -14.73 -14.63
N PRO A 495 -21.86 -13.70 -15.18
CA PRO A 495 -22.73 -12.83 -14.40
C PRO A 495 -23.91 -13.56 -13.74
N ASP A 496 -24.33 -14.70 -14.31
CA ASP A 496 -25.47 -15.48 -13.84
C ASP A 496 -25.07 -16.48 -12.73
N ASP A 497 -23.79 -16.83 -12.60
CA ASP A 497 -23.27 -17.73 -11.57
C ASP A 497 -22.12 -17.12 -10.76
N ILE A 498 -22.44 -16.75 -9.52
CA ILE A 498 -21.46 -16.20 -8.58
C ILE A 498 -20.32 -17.16 -8.26
N ASN A 499 -20.51 -18.47 -8.42
CA ASN A 499 -19.47 -19.44 -8.07
C ASN A 499 -18.23 -19.29 -8.95
N THR A 500 -18.41 -18.78 -10.17
CA THR A 500 -17.32 -18.47 -11.10
C THR A 500 -16.44 -17.32 -10.60
N ALA A 501 -16.94 -16.46 -9.72
CA ALA A 501 -16.21 -15.30 -9.20
C ALA A 501 -15.21 -15.62 -8.08
N TRP A 502 -15.44 -16.67 -7.29
CA TRP A 502 -14.63 -16.92 -6.08
C TRP A 502 -13.16 -17.14 -6.36
N ALA A 503 -12.81 -17.96 -7.35
CA ALA A 503 -11.42 -18.27 -7.65
C ALA A 503 -10.65 -17.03 -8.20
N PRO A 504 -11.14 -16.31 -9.23
CA PRO A 504 -10.56 -15.04 -9.67
C PRO A 504 -10.39 -14.02 -8.53
N LEU A 505 -11.44 -13.85 -7.70
CA LEU A 505 -11.47 -12.88 -6.62
C LEU A 505 -10.44 -13.19 -5.53
N VAL A 506 -10.40 -14.44 -5.06
CA VAL A 506 -9.45 -14.88 -4.02
C VAL A 506 -8.01 -14.73 -4.51
N ILE A 507 -7.73 -15.15 -5.75
CA ILE A 507 -6.39 -15.03 -6.35
C ILE A 507 -6.00 -13.55 -6.48
N GLY A 508 -6.91 -12.71 -6.99
CA GLY A 508 -6.66 -11.28 -7.18
C GLY A 508 -6.40 -10.55 -5.87
N LEU A 509 -7.22 -10.79 -4.84
CA LEU A 509 -7.11 -10.12 -3.54
C LEU A 509 -5.91 -10.62 -2.71
N LEU A 510 -5.55 -11.91 -2.80
CA LEU A 510 -4.27 -12.41 -2.26
C LEU A 510 -3.09 -11.71 -2.94
N GLY A 511 -3.17 -11.50 -4.26
CA GLY A 511 -2.22 -10.71 -5.03
C GLY A 511 -2.09 -9.28 -4.52
N VAL A 512 -3.21 -8.58 -4.32
CA VAL A 512 -3.25 -7.22 -3.75
C VAL A 512 -2.48 -7.18 -2.42
N GLY A 513 -2.84 -8.03 -1.46
CA GLY A 513 -2.17 -8.10 -0.16
C GLY A 513 -0.68 -8.36 -0.25
N GLY A 514 -0.29 -9.26 -1.17
CA GLY A 514 1.09 -9.64 -1.39
C GLY A 514 1.94 -8.62 -2.17
N VAL A 515 1.34 -7.58 -2.76
CA VAL A 515 2.07 -6.42 -3.32
C VAL A 515 2.19 -5.30 -2.29
N LEU A 516 1.17 -5.12 -1.44
CA LEU A 516 1.11 -4.03 -0.45
C LEU A 516 2.30 -4.04 0.52
N LEU A 517 2.59 -5.16 1.17
CA LEU A 517 3.70 -5.21 2.14
C LEU A 517 5.08 -5.20 1.50
N PRO A 518 5.40 -6.03 0.49
CA PRO A 518 6.74 -6.05 -0.07
C PRO A 518 7.13 -4.73 -0.74
N SER A 519 6.17 -3.99 -1.31
CA SER A 519 6.46 -2.66 -1.86
C SER A 519 6.92 -1.67 -0.79
N GLN A 520 6.28 -1.66 0.39
CA GLN A 520 6.72 -0.85 1.54
C GLN A 520 8.08 -1.28 2.07
N VAL A 521 8.35 -2.59 2.12
CA VAL A 521 9.64 -3.13 2.54
C VAL A 521 10.75 -2.69 1.58
N VAL A 522 10.52 -2.73 0.27
CA VAL A 522 11.51 -2.24 -0.71
C VAL A 522 11.81 -0.76 -0.52
N PHE A 523 10.81 0.08 -0.25
CA PHE A 523 11.03 1.49 0.09
C PHE A 523 11.95 1.65 1.31
N SER A 524 11.75 0.84 2.36
CA SER A 524 12.61 0.87 3.55
C SER A 524 14.05 0.43 3.26
N ILE A 525 14.26 -0.56 2.37
CA ILE A 525 15.59 -1.11 2.04
C ILE A 525 16.42 -0.14 1.19
N ILE A 526 15.81 0.58 0.25
CA ILE A 526 16.54 1.48 -0.66
C ILE A 526 16.91 2.82 -0.02
N SER A 527 16.37 3.09 1.17
CA SER A 527 16.49 4.37 1.86
C SER A 527 17.59 4.33 2.91
N PRO A 528 18.25 5.47 3.21
CA PRO A 528 19.14 5.56 4.35
C PRO A 528 18.41 5.23 5.67
N ASP A 529 19.11 4.61 6.62
CA ASP A 529 18.55 4.16 7.91
C ASP A 529 17.84 5.29 8.68
N GLU A 530 18.38 6.52 8.58
CA GLU A 530 17.83 7.71 9.21
C GLU A 530 16.49 8.17 8.60
N LEU A 531 16.19 7.77 7.36
CA LEU A 531 15.05 8.25 6.57
C LEU A 531 14.01 7.16 6.26
N ILE A 532 14.13 5.98 6.88
CA ILE A 532 13.18 4.86 6.68
C ILE A 532 11.73 5.30 6.94
N GLY A 533 11.49 6.07 8.00
CA GLY A 533 10.16 6.57 8.35
C GLY A 533 9.55 7.45 7.26
N THR A 534 10.34 8.40 6.73
CA THR A 534 9.94 9.30 5.63
C THR A 534 9.69 8.51 4.34
N SER A 535 10.48 7.47 4.08
CA SER A 535 10.32 6.61 2.90
C SER A 535 9.03 5.78 2.94
N ILE A 536 8.70 5.21 4.09
CA ILE A 536 7.43 4.50 4.29
C ILE A 536 6.27 5.47 4.12
N ALA A 537 6.35 6.67 4.71
CA ALA A 537 5.34 7.71 4.54
C ALA A 537 5.13 8.08 3.06
N LEU A 538 6.22 8.23 2.30
CA LEU A 538 6.16 8.49 0.86
C LEU A 538 5.47 7.35 0.10
N SER A 539 5.74 6.08 0.45
CA SER A 539 5.08 4.94 -0.18
C SER A 539 3.56 4.95 0.02
N ILE A 540 3.09 5.38 1.21
CA ILE A 540 1.66 5.51 1.51
C ILE A 540 1.05 6.59 0.63
N VAL A 541 1.72 7.74 0.49
CA VAL A 541 1.24 8.89 -0.30
C VAL A 541 1.14 8.54 -1.77
N ILE A 542 2.18 7.93 -2.35
CA ILE A 542 2.20 7.51 -3.76
C ILE A 542 1.07 6.49 -4.02
N ARG A 543 0.86 5.56 -3.09
CA ARG A 543 -0.23 4.60 -3.20
C ARG A 543 -1.60 5.26 -3.12
N SER A 544 -1.83 6.15 -2.16
CA SER A 544 -3.10 6.88 -2.04
C SER A 544 -3.39 7.74 -3.26
N LEU A 545 -2.35 8.34 -3.87
CA LEU A 545 -2.48 9.03 -5.16
C LEU A 545 -3.00 8.06 -6.24
N GLY A 546 -2.40 6.87 -6.35
CA GLY A 546 -2.83 5.83 -7.27
C GLY A 546 -4.26 5.37 -7.04
N GLN A 547 -4.66 5.22 -5.77
CA GLN A 547 -6.02 4.83 -5.39
C GLN A 547 -7.05 5.86 -5.86
N VAL A 548 -6.82 7.15 -5.63
CA VAL A 548 -7.76 8.21 -6.06
C VAL A 548 -7.82 8.33 -7.59
N ILE A 549 -6.66 8.21 -8.27
CA ILE A 549 -6.59 8.21 -9.74
C ILE A 549 -7.39 7.04 -10.31
N GLY A 550 -7.13 5.83 -9.81
CA GLY A 550 -7.80 4.61 -10.27
C GLY A 550 -9.31 4.69 -10.06
N VAL A 551 -9.74 5.10 -8.88
CA VAL A 551 -11.17 5.20 -8.53
C VAL A 551 -11.89 6.17 -9.47
N SER A 552 -11.30 7.35 -9.71
CA SER A 552 -11.87 8.35 -10.61
C SER A 552 -11.93 7.87 -12.06
N MET A 553 -10.86 7.22 -12.54
CA MET A 553 -10.79 6.71 -13.92
C MET A 553 -11.80 5.61 -14.17
N PHE A 554 -11.85 4.60 -13.29
CA PHE A 554 -12.75 3.46 -13.45
C PHE A 554 -14.21 3.88 -13.30
N TYR A 555 -14.50 4.79 -12.38
CA TYR A 555 -15.86 5.30 -12.21
C TYR A 555 -16.34 6.09 -13.41
N ASN A 556 -15.49 6.95 -13.99
CA ASN A 556 -15.86 7.68 -15.20
C ASN A 556 -16.09 6.74 -16.40
N LEU A 557 -15.31 5.66 -16.51
CA LEU A 557 -15.53 4.63 -17.53
C LEU A 557 -16.85 3.89 -17.30
N PHE A 558 -17.09 3.43 -16.07
CA PHE A 558 -18.33 2.75 -15.67
C PHE A 558 -19.56 3.62 -15.92
N HIS A 559 -19.54 4.86 -15.45
CA HIS A 559 -20.66 5.79 -15.55
C HIS A 559 -20.99 6.08 -17.01
N LYS A 560 -19.98 6.34 -17.84
CA LYS A 560 -20.16 6.56 -19.28
C LYS A 560 -20.80 5.33 -19.95
N HIS A 561 -20.29 4.13 -19.68
CA HIS A 561 -20.81 2.89 -20.27
C HIS A 561 -22.28 2.66 -19.90
N ILE A 562 -22.65 2.85 -18.62
CA ILE A 562 -24.03 2.71 -18.15
C ILE A 562 -24.95 3.76 -18.78
N GLN A 563 -24.50 5.01 -18.89
CA GLN A 563 -25.26 6.07 -19.57
C GLN A 563 -25.49 5.76 -21.05
N ASP A 564 -24.47 5.30 -21.76
CA ASP A 564 -24.56 4.94 -23.18
C ASP A 564 -25.55 3.77 -23.38
N LEU A 565 -25.51 2.74 -22.54
CA LEU A 565 -26.45 1.61 -22.59
C LEU A 565 -27.88 2.02 -22.24
N ALA A 566 -28.05 2.80 -21.18
CA ALA A 566 -29.37 3.25 -20.71
C ALA A 566 -30.07 4.15 -21.75
N THR A 567 -29.32 4.99 -22.46
CA THR A 567 -29.87 5.90 -23.48
C THR A 567 -30.08 5.23 -24.83
N THR A 568 -29.17 4.35 -25.26
CA THR A 568 -29.22 3.74 -26.59
C THR A 568 -30.21 2.56 -26.64
N ASN A 569 -30.42 1.85 -25.53
CA ASN A 569 -31.20 0.63 -25.53
C ASN A 569 -32.22 0.59 -24.38
N LEU A 570 -33.28 1.39 -24.52
CA LEU A 570 -34.40 1.48 -23.58
C LEU A 570 -35.05 0.13 -23.25
N LYS A 571 -34.88 -0.89 -24.10
CA LYS A 571 -35.38 -2.26 -23.88
C LYS A 571 -34.64 -3.02 -22.79
N ILE A 572 -33.41 -2.63 -22.46
CA ILE A 572 -32.61 -3.30 -21.43
C ILE A 572 -33.16 -3.01 -20.04
N PHE A 573 -33.52 -1.74 -19.77
CA PHE A 573 -33.85 -1.29 -18.43
C PHE A 573 -35.19 -0.54 -18.35
N SER A 574 -35.31 0.61 -19.02
CA SER A 574 -36.46 1.51 -18.86
C SER A 574 -37.80 0.85 -19.20
N LEU A 575 -37.89 0.10 -20.30
CA LEU A 575 -39.12 -0.58 -20.70
C LEU A 575 -39.52 -1.70 -19.72
N PRO A 576 -38.64 -2.66 -19.36
CA PRO A 576 -38.93 -3.62 -18.30
C PRO A 576 -39.32 -2.96 -16.98
N ALA A 577 -38.68 -1.86 -16.58
CA ALA A 577 -39.02 -1.17 -15.34
C ALA A 577 -40.46 -0.62 -15.38
N ILE A 578 -40.82 0.09 -16.45
CA ILE A 578 -42.16 0.69 -16.61
C ILE A 578 -43.25 -0.39 -16.63
N VAL A 579 -43.02 -1.49 -17.35
CA VAL A 579 -43.98 -2.60 -17.41
C VAL A 579 -44.20 -3.26 -16.05
N ASN A 580 -43.19 -3.22 -15.17
CA ASN A 580 -43.24 -3.78 -13.82
C ASN A 580 -43.54 -2.72 -12.75
N GLY A 581 -44.31 -1.69 -13.09
CA GLY A 581 -44.89 -0.77 -12.11
C GLY A 581 -44.02 0.41 -11.70
N PHE A 582 -42.89 0.65 -12.36
CA PHE A 582 -42.17 1.91 -12.21
C PHE A 582 -42.87 3.03 -12.98
N ASP A 583 -43.26 4.09 -12.27
CA ASP A 583 -43.78 5.31 -12.90
C ASP A 583 -42.65 6.34 -13.08
N PRO A 584 -42.24 6.67 -14.32
CA PRO A 584 -41.20 7.66 -14.58
C PRO A 584 -41.66 9.09 -14.24
N GLY A 585 -42.95 9.33 -14.02
CA GLY A 585 -43.46 10.63 -13.59
C GLY A 585 -43.20 11.78 -14.58
N PRO A 586 -43.24 13.05 -14.11
CA PRO A 586 -43.08 14.24 -14.95
C PRO A 586 -41.62 14.52 -15.37
N ASP A 587 -40.63 13.97 -14.66
CA ASP A 587 -39.21 13.97 -15.07
C ASP A 587 -38.72 12.52 -15.26
N PRO A 588 -38.96 11.93 -16.46
CA PRO A 588 -38.59 10.54 -16.73
C PRO A 588 -37.10 10.26 -16.60
N VAL A 589 -36.25 11.23 -16.91
CA VAL A 589 -34.79 11.04 -16.89
C VAL A 589 -34.30 11.05 -15.44
N GLY A 590 -34.71 12.04 -14.65
CA GLY A 590 -34.35 12.13 -13.24
C GLY A 590 -34.80 10.90 -12.44
N HIS A 591 -36.08 10.52 -12.55
CA HIS A 591 -36.63 9.36 -11.84
C HIS A 591 -35.98 8.04 -12.27
N THR A 592 -35.69 7.86 -13.56
CA THR A 592 -35.01 6.64 -14.04
C THR A 592 -33.57 6.58 -13.53
N THR A 593 -32.86 7.71 -13.49
CA THR A 593 -31.52 7.80 -12.89
C THR A 593 -31.56 7.48 -11.40
N GLU A 594 -32.57 7.97 -10.67
CA GLU A 594 -32.77 7.63 -9.26
C GLU A 594 -32.99 6.12 -9.06
N LEU A 595 -33.80 5.49 -9.92
CA LEU A 595 -33.99 4.03 -9.90
C LEU A 595 -32.69 3.27 -10.15
N ILE A 596 -31.91 3.68 -11.16
CA ILE A 596 -30.61 3.09 -11.51
C ILE A 596 -29.63 3.23 -10.34
N THR A 597 -29.53 4.42 -9.73
CA THR A 597 -28.66 4.63 -8.57
C THR A 597 -29.10 3.80 -7.36
N THR A 598 -30.41 3.59 -7.17
CA THR A 598 -30.94 2.73 -6.09
C THR A 598 -30.49 1.27 -6.24
N LEU A 599 -30.34 0.76 -7.47
CA LEU A 599 -29.85 -0.60 -7.72
C LEU A 599 -28.38 -0.78 -7.29
N THR A 600 -27.60 0.30 -7.24
CA THR A 600 -26.23 0.30 -6.73
C THR A 600 -26.15 0.54 -5.22
N ALA A 601 -27.22 1.07 -4.62
CA ALA A 601 -27.27 1.51 -3.23
C ALA A 601 -27.28 0.36 -2.22
N GLY A 602 -27.82 -0.80 -2.60
CA GLY A 602 -27.99 -1.94 -1.71
C GLY A 602 -29.07 -2.89 -2.23
N PRO A 603 -29.66 -3.74 -1.39
CA PRO A 603 -30.72 -4.65 -1.80
C PRO A 603 -31.95 -3.86 -2.28
N PHE A 604 -32.29 -3.96 -3.57
CA PHE A 604 -33.38 -3.18 -4.16
C PHE A 604 -34.71 -3.39 -3.44
N ALA A 605 -34.99 -4.61 -2.97
CA ALA A 605 -36.18 -4.94 -2.19
C ALA A 605 -36.36 -4.05 -0.94
N ALA A 606 -35.26 -3.61 -0.31
CA ALA A 606 -35.33 -2.72 0.85
C ALA A 606 -35.80 -1.30 0.48
N TYR A 607 -35.61 -0.89 -0.78
CA TYR A 607 -35.86 0.47 -1.25
C TYR A 607 -37.02 0.59 -2.26
N ALA A 608 -37.53 -0.52 -2.77
CA ALA A 608 -38.60 -0.57 -3.76
C ALA A 608 -39.88 0.19 -3.35
N HIS A 609 -40.16 0.24 -2.04
CA HIS A 609 -41.29 1.00 -1.50
C HIS A 609 -41.24 2.51 -1.84
N ARG A 610 -40.05 3.09 -2.05
CA ARG A 610 -39.90 4.50 -2.45
C ARG A 610 -40.45 4.80 -3.85
N PHE A 611 -40.52 3.78 -4.70
CA PHE A 611 -41.07 3.85 -6.05
C PHE A 611 -42.52 3.35 -6.13
N ASN A 612 -43.18 3.14 -4.99
CA ASN A 612 -44.50 2.49 -4.91
C ASN A 612 -44.54 1.07 -5.48
N ILE A 613 -43.40 0.37 -5.48
CA ILE A 613 -43.29 -1.00 -5.99
C ILE A 613 -43.29 -1.96 -4.79
N THR A 614 -44.42 -2.62 -4.56
CA THR A 614 -44.60 -3.54 -3.41
C THR A 614 -44.71 -5.00 -3.82
N ASP A 615 -45.01 -5.29 -5.09
CA ASP A 615 -45.13 -6.67 -5.58
C ASP A 615 -43.73 -7.32 -5.70
N PRO A 616 -43.46 -8.44 -5.00
CA PRO A 616 -42.20 -9.17 -5.12
C PRO A 616 -41.84 -9.55 -6.56
N ALA A 617 -42.84 -9.83 -7.42
CA ALA A 617 -42.60 -10.17 -8.82
C ALA A 617 -42.04 -8.97 -9.60
N HIS A 618 -42.59 -7.78 -9.38
CA HIS A 618 -42.11 -6.54 -9.99
C HIS A 618 -40.71 -6.16 -9.50
N ILE A 619 -40.44 -6.32 -8.21
CA ILE A 619 -39.12 -6.10 -7.61
C ILE A 619 -38.08 -7.01 -8.28
N ALA A 620 -38.39 -8.30 -8.42
CA ALA A 620 -37.50 -9.26 -9.07
C ALA A 620 -37.27 -8.94 -10.56
N ALA A 621 -38.30 -8.52 -11.28
CA ALA A 621 -38.20 -8.16 -12.70
C ALA A 621 -37.33 -6.90 -12.92
N ILE A 622 -37.46 -5.89 -12.05
CA ILE A 622 -36.62 -4.68 -12.11
C ILE A 622 -35.17 -5.01 -11.73
N GLN A 623 -34.98 -5.86 -10.72
CA GLN A 623 -33.66 -6.36 -10.36
C GLN A 623 -33.01 -7.09 -11.55
N GLN A 624 -33.76 -7.92 -12.27
CA GLN A 624 -33.28 -8.62 -13.46
C GLN A 624 -32.94 -7.65 -14.61
N ALA A 625 -33.73 -6.59 -14.78
CA ALA A 625 -33.44 -5.52 -15.73
C ALA A 625 -32.14 -4.79 -15.34
N GLY A 626 -31.93 -4.53 -14.05
CA GLY A 626 -30.68 -4.02 -13.50
C GLY A 626 -29.50 -4.94 -13.80
N HIS A 627 -29.63 -6.24 -13.51
CA HIS A 627 -28.62 -7.24 -13.87
C HIS A 627 -28.23 -7.15 -15.35
N ASN A 628 -29.21 -7.07 -16.26
CA ASN A 628 -28.95 -6.95 -17.69
C ASN A 628 -28.27 -5.64 -18.11
N LEU A 629 -28.56 -4.54 -17.41
CA LEU A 629 -27.91 -3.25 -17.62
C LEU A 629 -26.44 -3.27 -17.17
N TYR A 630 -26.18 -3.83 -15.99
CA TYR A 630 -24.86 -3.74 -15.35
C TYR A 630 -23.87 -4.82 -15.79
N LYS A 631 -24.33 -6.02 -16.19
CA LYS A 631 -23.45 -7.15 -16.52
C LYS A 631 -22.42 -6.84 -17.62
N GLY A 632 -22.76 -5.97 -18.57
CA GLY A 632 -21.87 -5.57 -19.67
C GLY A 632 -20.76 -4.59 -19.27
N ALA A 633 -20.94 -3.84 -18.18
CA ALA A 633 -20.03 -2.76 -17.82
C ALA A 633 -18.80 -3.24 -17.03
N PHE A 634 -18.93 -4.29 -16.23
CA PHE A 634 -17.84 -4.77 -15.35
C PHE A 634 -16.64 -5.39 -16.08
N PRO A 635 -16.80 -6.20 -17.15
CA PRO A 635 -15.67 -6.78 -17.86
C PRO A 635 -14.65 -5.74 -18.36
N GLU A 636 -15.14 -4.61 -18.90
CA GLU A 636 -14.27 -3.52 -19.38
C GLU A 636 -13.39 -2.95 -18.26
N LEU A 637 -13.95 -2.77 -17.05
CA LEU A 637 -13.22 -2.28 -15.88
C LEU A 637 -12.10 -3.24 -15.46
N TYR A 638 -12.39 -4.55 -15.46
CA TYR A 638 -11.41 -5.57 -15.10
C TYR A 638 -10.29 -5.69 -16.16
N LEU A 639 -10.61 -5.50 -17.44
CA LEU A 639 -9.60 -5.47 -18.51
C LEU A 639 -8.65 -4.26 -18.38
N VAL A 640 -9.15 -3.09 -17.99
CA VAL A 640 -8.29 -1.92 -17.71
C VAL A 640 -7.29 -2.23 -16.58
N SER A 641 -7.69 -3.02 -15.58
CA SER A 641 -6.79 -3.44 -14.50
C SER A 641 -5.59 -4.27 -15.02
N ILE A 642 -5.76 -5.00 -16.13
CA ILE A 642 -4.67 -5.77 -16.76
C ILE A 642 -3.59 -4.84 -17.30
N ALA A 643 -3.94 -3.68 -17.86
CA ALA A 643 -2.97 -2.74 -18.39
C ALA A 643 -2.05 -2.18 -17.28
N PHE A 644 -2.63 -1.76 -16.16
CA PHE A 644 -1.87 -1.28 -14.99
C PHE A 644 -1.12 -2.42 -14.29
N GLY A 645 -1.71 -3.62 -14.25
CA GLY A 645 -1.05 -4.82 -13.72
C GLY A 645 0.17 -5.22 -14.56
N GLY A 646 0.06 -5.18 -15.88
CA GLY A 646 1.17 -5.39 -16.82
C GLY A 646 2.29 -4.38 -16.62
N ALA A 647 1.96 -3.10 -16.43
CA ALA A 647 2.93 -2.07 -16.10
C ALA A 647 3.65 -2.34 -14.76
N ALA A 648 2.94 -2.82 -13.74
CA ALA A 648 3.52 -3.24 -12.46
C ALA A 648 4.46 -4.45 -12.62
N ILE A 649 4.05 -5.46 -13.40
CA ILE A 649 4.85 -6.66 -13.72
C ILE A 649 6.16 -6.27 -14.43
N ILE A 650 6.08 -5.40 -15.44
CA ILE A 650 7.26 -4.89 -16.16
C ILE A 650 8.21 -4.19 -15.18
N SER A 651 7.67 -3.40 -14.26
CA SER A 651 8.44 -2.67 -13.25
C SER A 651 9.22 -3.62 -12.33
N CYS A 652 8.68 -4.79 -11.98
CA CYS A 652 9.38 -5.79 -11.16
C CYS A 652 10.70 -6.26 -11.79
N PHE A 653 10.80 -6.38 -13.12
CA PHE A 653 12.06 -6.76 -13.78
C PHE A 653 13.13 -5.68 -13.63
N PHE A 654 12.73 -4.40 -13.54
CA PHE A 654 13.66 -3.30 -13.32
C PHE A 654 14.10 -3.14 -11.86
N LEU A 655 13.48 -3.86 -10.92
CA LEU A 655 13.89 -3.96 -9.51
C LEU A 655 15.00 -4.99 -9.25
N ALA A 656 15.51 -5.68 -10.28
CA ALA A 656 16.63 -6.59 -10.14
C ALA A 656 17.86 -5.90 -9.49
N GLY A 657 18.48 -6.57 -8.52
CA GLY A 657 19.66 -6.07 -7.80
C GLY A 657 19.40 -5.52 -6.40
N ILE A 658 18.17 -5.53 -5.88
CA ILE A 658 17.87 -5.09 -4.49
C ILE A 658 18.62 -5.92 -3.44
N SER A 659 18.96 -7.17 -3.74
CA SER A 659 19.67 -8.07 -2.81
C SER A 659 21.01 -7.52 -2.31
N GLN A 660 21.66 -6.61 -3.06
CA GLN A 660 22.90 -5.96 -2.64
C GLN A 660 22.73 -4.97 -1.49
N PHE A 661 21.50 -4.48 -1.26
CA PHE A 661 21.16 -3.56 -0.16
C PHE A 661 20.66 -4.30 1.08
N ILE A 662 20.45 -5.62 0.99
CA ILE A 662 20.07 -6.45 2.13
C ILE A 662 21.37 -6.85 2.83
N ASN A 663 21.81 -6.03 3.76
CA ASN A 663 22.95 -6.30 4.63
C ASN A 663 22.46 -6.67 6.04
N ASP A 664 23.28 -7.40 6.79
CA ASP A 664 23.00 -7.71 8.21
C ASP A 664 23.33 -6.51 9.14
N ASN A 665 23.49 -5.31 8.57
CA ASN A 665 23.81 -4.12 9.35
C ASN A 665 22.61 -3.73 10.20
N VAL A 666 22.86 -3.64 11.49
CA VAL A 666 21.85 -3.26 12.47
C VAL A 666 21.94 -1.73 12.59
N ALA A 667 20.87 -1.03 12.21
CA ALA A 667 20.79 0.45 12.21
C ALA A 667 21.07 1.12 13.58
N VAL A 668 21.20 0.32 14.65
CA VAL A 668 21.60 0.78 15.99
C VAL A 668 22.55 -0.25 16.59
N HIS A 669 23.84 0.06 16.61
CA HIS A 669 24.79 -0.59 17.50
C HIS A 669 24.75 0.15 18.84
N LEU A 670 24.48 -0.59 19.93
CA LEU A 670 24.48 -0.07 21.30
C LEU A 670 25.91 0.10 21.83
#